data_AF-A0A5M3W6U3-F1
#
_entry.id   AF-A0A5M3W6U3-F1
#
_cell.length_a   1.000
_cell.length_b   1.000
_cell.length_c   1.000
_cell.angle_alpha   90.00
_cell.angle_beta   90.00
_cell.angle_gamma   90.00
#
_symmetry.space_group_name_H-M   'P 1'
#
loop_
_entity.id
_entity.type
_entity.pdbx_description
1 polymer ?
#
loop_
_entity_poly.entity_id
_entity_poly.type
_entity_poly.pdbx_seq_one_letter_code
_entity_poly.pdbx_strand_id
1 'polypeptide(L)'
;MAQWCLGVDLGTSFSAGAIATDRRVDILEVGGERRVPSTILLNDQGVLVSGRVAQRSMVRHPERVERNPKRYVGRAAMLLGGVAVDVKDAMAAILSLFVAEGRTRFDGADPAIVVLTCPVAWRPDRREILKEAGRAVVPGARIVIVEEPVASALHYTSLHSVSGGRQVAVYDLGGGTFDTAVLSADGADFNVIGEPGGDDMIGGEVFDERVFAFLGAQLERSAADWWAEVSANPDRRYRAAAADLLDEARAAKETLSAYDTASQYVAGADVDVQISRADLHALVGADIIRTADILDETIAAARVERHQLSGIFLTGGASRMPLVHETIKARHGDLVRTYDDPKIVVALGAARLAWTVLEAETAKVAAKNAAKNAALNTIVSPLKPPSKPLEGGSLKTVMEGVLAVRVTATGTYCLCVDGGRQLLRRLDVATGRADRELAFGPVIDWAAADEGILLAERGPNGAVIRTLTPELVIQSTQVLPGVAEVRTIAKNGIGWAFFAPGPVVPVDNSRGLPWGEAGELTMLEFRLGGFFPEPARMPLGPSARWFVNEDGVRRRLLDQDSPTGVEPALAVGSPGCTVVLGQYAFQNGFLPWQVFLIIDPGGRVRRVERRPPNWLQQVVLHESKWFVATSAGLEIDAAPNPPRVLATRPRTGALRWFPAGREMYAVGMDTVLPSQGWSVQHCDRSTGNLRTLAHEPAGTLLGHLTSRLPGERPRVIVDGETLWLGVSGARNTSRIMHVTPAGVRQALSAPGWAEPLARVPSGLLYLRLPEAVPGPEQSLPGRLCLLPD
;
A
#
# COMPACT_ATOMS: atom_id res chain seq x y z
N MET A 1 -1.27 -10.07 9.64
CA MET A 1 -2.30 -9.14 9.11
C MET A 1 -1.91 -7.77 9.57
N ALA A 2 -1.56 -6.86 8.65
CA ALA A 2 -1.54 -5.45 8.97
C ALA A 2 -2.95 -5.12 9.44
N GLN A 3 -3.10 -4.83 10.73
CA GLN A 3 -4.39 -4.37 11.23
C GLN A 3 -4.63 -3.02 10.57
N TRP A 4 -5.79 -2.86 9.99
CA TRP A 4 -6.22 -1.59 9.44
C TRP A 4 -7.52 -1.20 10.12
N CYS A 5 -7.72 0.09 10.26
CA CYS A 5 -8.93 0.65 10.80
C CYS A 5 -9.63 1.48 9.74
N LEU A 6 -10.95 1.55 9.84
CA LEU A 6 -11.79 2.31 8.92
C LEU A 6 -12.44 3.46 9.68
N GLY A 7 -12.26 4.69 9.23
CA GLY A 7 -13.08 5.83 9.60
C GLY A 7 -14.07 6.11 8.49
N VAL A 8 -15.37 6.17 8.79
CA VAL A 8 -16.40 6.55 7.80
C VAL A 8 -17.21 7.71 8.34
N ASP A 9 -17.22 8.79 7.57
CA ASP A 9 -18.23 9.82 7.68
C ASP A 9 -19.46 9.41 6.86
N LEU A 10 -20.45 8.88 7.54
CA LEU A 10 -21.75 8.55 6.97
C LEU A 10 -22.60 9.82 6.93
N GLY A 11 -22.38 10.69 5.95
CA GLY A 11 -23.08 11.97 5.85
C GLY A 11 -24.47 11.88 5.23
N THR A 12 -25.26 12.95 5.37
CA THR A 12 -26.64 13.01 4.87
C THR A 12 -26.71 12.88 3.35
N SER A 13 -25.96 13.70 2.60
CA SER A 13 -25.96 13.69 1.13
C SER A 13 -24.77 12.94 0.53
N PHE A 14 -23.61 13.03 1.16
CA PHE A 14 -22.38 12.35 0.76
C PHE A 14 -21.71 11.70 1.96
N SER A 15 -21.12 10.54 1.72
CA SER A 15 -20.28 9.82 2.66
C SER A 15 -18.82 9.82 2.20
N ALA A 16 -17.90 9.76 3.15
CA ALA A 16 -16.46 9.69 2.88
C ALA A 16 -15.81 8.66 3.80
N GLY A 17 -14.81 7.95 3.29
CA GLY A 17 -14.07 6.95 4.03
C GLY A 17 -12.60 7.33 4.14
N ALA A 18 -11.96 6.89 5.22
CA ALA A 18 -10.53 6.93 5.39
C ALA A 18 -10.05 5.66 6.08
N ILE A 19 -8.82 5.27 5.80
CA ILE A 19 -8.17 4.10 6.37
C ILE A 19 -6.99 4.54 7.22
N ALA A 20 -6.78 3.87 8.34
CA ALA A 20 -5.63 4.11 9.20
C ALA A 20 -4.86 2.83 9.46
N THR A 21 -3.54 2.95 9.41
CA THR A 21 -2.57 1.92 9.77
C THR A 21 -1.51 2.52 10.71
N ASP A 22 -0.54 1.71 11.12
CA ASP A 22 0.60 2.09 11.96
C ASP A 22 1.47 3.20 11.38
N ARG A 23 1.28 3.55 10.11
CA ARG A 23 2.18 4.44 9.36
C ARG A 23 1.53 5.72 8.93
N ARG A 24 0.24 5.67 8.60
CA ARG A 24 -0.47 6.80 7.98
C ARG A 24 -1.98 6.63 8.04
N VAL A 25 -2.65 7.75 7.80
CA VAL A 25 -4.10 7.83 7.59
C VAL A 25 -4.35 8.41 6.22
N ASP A 26 -5.06 7.66 5.37
CA ASP A 26 -5.33 8.02 3.97
C ASP A 26 -6.82 8.02 3.68
N ILE A 27 -7.21 8.78 2.66
CA ILE A 27 -8.56 8.78 2.12
C ILE A 27 -8.84 7.46 1.39
N LEU A 28 -10.03 6.92 1.60
CA LEU A 28 -10.55 5.75 0.90
C LEU A 28 -11.42 6.21 -0.28
N GLU A 29 -10.87 6.12 -1.48
CA GLU A 29 -11.61 6.39 -2.72
C GLU A 29 -12.39 5.15 -3.15
N VAL A 30 -13.71 5.26 -3.24
CA VAL A 30 -14.60 4.18 -3.67
C VAL A 30 -14.97 4.44 -5.13
N GLY A 31 -14.62 3.52 -6.03
CA GLY A 31 -14.89 3.71 -7.47
C GLY A 31 -14.22 4.97 -8.07
N GLY A 32 -13.08 5.39 -7.51
CA GLY A 32 -12.38 6.62 -7.90
C GLY A 32 -12.93 7.91 -7.30
N GLU A 33 -13.89 7.82 -6.38
CA GLU A 33 -14.53 8.98 -5.75
C GLU A 33 -14.10 9.13 -4.28
N ARG A 34 -13.61 10.31 -3.93
CA ARG A 34 -13.33 10.69 -2.53
C ARG A 34 -14.57 10.93 -1.69
N ARG A 35 -15.70 11.21 -2.34
CA ARG A 35 -17.02 11.50 -1.74
C ARG A 35 -18.05 10.70 -2.51
N VAL A 36 -18.68 9.76 -1.84
CA VAL A 36 -19.68 8.86 -2.43
C VAL A 36 -21.07 9.40 -2.10
N PRO A 37 -22.01 9.51 -3.05
CA PRO A 37 -23.40 9.87 -2.73
C PRO A 37 -23.98 8.92 -1.67
N SER A 38 -24.65 9.46 -0.66
CA SER A 38 -25.35 8.66 0.36
C SER A 38 -26.69 8.09 -0.16
N THR A 39 -26.93 8.17 -1.47
CA THR A 39 -28.13 7.67 -2.13
C THR A 39 -28.23 6.15 -2.06
N ILE A 40 -29.43 5.65 -1.80
CA ILE A 40 -29.78 4.23 -1.88
C ILE A 40 -30.92 4.00 -2.88
N LEU A 41 -30.90 2.84 -3.52
CA LEU A 41 -31.89 2.35 -4.47
C LEU A 41 -32.31 0.94 -4.04
N LEU A 42 -33.62 0.69 -3.94
CA LEU A 42 -34.13 -0.67 -3.92
C LEU A 42 -34.36 -1.14 -5.36
N ASN A 43 -33.50 -2.03 -5.85
CA ASN A 43 -33.62 -2.49 -7.23
C ASN A 43 -34.80 -3.47 -7.43
N ASP A 44 -35.08 -3.85 -8.68
CA ASP A 44 -36.20 -4.74 -9.00
C ASP A 44 -36.07 -6.16 -8.42
N GLN A 45 -34.86 -6.54 -7.99
CA GLN A 45 -34.58 -7.82 -7.33
C GLN A 45 -34.73 -7.75 -5.80
N GLY A 46 -35.12 -6.59 -5.25
CA GLY A 46 -35.25 -6.37 -3.81
C GLY A 46 -33.92 -6.16 -3.09
N VAL A 47 -32.84 -5.84 -3.82
CA VAL A 47 -31.51 -5.58 -3.26
C VAL A 47 -31.26 -4.08 -3.15
N LEU A 48 -30.72 -3.65 -2.01
CA LEU A 48 -30.26 -2.28 -1.80
C LEU A 48 -28.93 -2.05 -2.52
N VAL A 49 -28.93 -1.07 -3.40
CA VAL A 49 -27.75 -0.54 -4.11
C VAL A 49 -27.50 0.86 -3.60
N SER A 50 -26.24 1.26 -3.42
CA SER A 50 -25.87 2.56 -2.86
C SER A 50 -24.87 3.31 -3.76
N GLY A 51 -24.65 4.59 -3.48
CA GLY A 51 -23.65 5.40 -4.16
C GLY A 51 -24.09 5.91 -5.54
N ARG A 52 -23.11 6.14 -6.43
CA ARG A 52 -23.36 6.72 -7.76
C ARG A 52 -24.30 5.88 -8.62
N VAL A 53 -24.29 4.55 -8.45
CA VAL A 53 -25.19 3.64 -9.18
C VAL A 53 -26.65 3.89 -8.79
N ALA A 54 -26.91 4.08 -7.50
CA ALA A 54 -28.23 4.44 -7.00
C ALA A 54 -28.65 5.83 -7.48
N GLN A 55 -27.76 6.82 -7.40
CA GLN A 55 -28.03 8.18 -7.87
C GLN A 55 -28.40 8.22 -9.35
N ARG A 56 -27.65 7.54 -10.24
CA ARG A 56 -27.95 7.48 -11.69
C ARG A 56 -29.26 6.77 -12.01
N SER A 57 -29.78 5.96 -11.10
CA SER A 57 -31.04 5.25 -11.29
C SER A 57 -32.25 6.08 -10.88
N MET A 58 -32.06 7.25 -10.25
CA MET A 58 -33.14 8.16 -9.85
C MET A 58 -34.00 8.62 -11.03
N VAL A 59 -33.39 8.89 -12.18
CA VAL A 59 -34.09 9.20 -13.45
C VAL A 59 -35.02 8.06 -13.86
N ARG A 60 -34.65 6.81 -13.54
CA ARG A 60 -35.38 5.61 -13.95
C ARG A 60 -36.38 5.11 -12.92
N HIS A 61 -36.07 5.16 -11.64
CA HIS A 61 -36.92 4.60 -10.59
C HIS A 61 -36.99 5.57 -9.41
N PRO A 62 -37.50 6.80 -9.62
CA PRO A 62 -37.52 7.83 -8.58
C PRO A 62 -38.29 7.39 -7.34
N GLU A 63 -39.32 6.54 -7.49
CA GLU A 63 -40.10 5.99 -6.38
C GLU A 63 -39.34 4.94 -5.54
N ARG A 64 -38.18 4.46 -6.00
CA ARG A 64 -37.38 3.42 -5.34
C ARG A 64 -36.04 3.92 -4.81
N VAL A 65 -35.80 5.23 -4.90
CA VAL A 65 -34.54 5.87 -4.52
C VAL A 65 -34.77 6.82 -3.35
N GLU A 66 -33.89 6.75 -2.36
CA GLU A 66 -33.79 7.76 -1.30
C GLU A 66 -32.38 8.36 -1.32
N ARG A 67 -32.28 9.68 -1.39
CA ARG A 67 -31.00 10.40 -1.49
C ARG A 67 -30.34 10.58 -0.14
N ASN A 68 -31.15 10.72 0.91
CA ASN A 68 -30.76 11.19 2.23
C ASN A 68 -31.22 10.24 3.34
N PRO A 69 -30.87 8.93 3.28
CA PRO A 69 -31.38 7.94 4.22
C PRO A 69 -31.02 8.26 5.68
N LYS A 70 -29.91 8.99 5.95
CA LYS A 70 -29.54 9.42 7.31
C LYS A 70 -30.63 10.24 8.00
N ARG A 71 -31.49 10.96 7.27
CA ARG A 71 -32.63 11.72 7.84
C ARG A 71 -33.69 10.83 8.49
N TYR A 72 -33.71 9.55 8.16
CA TYR A 72 -34.64 8.57 8.71
C TYR A 72 -34.14 7.93 10.02
N VAL A 73 -32.94 8.28 10.50
CA VAL A 73 -32.43 7.79 11.77
C VAL A 73 -33.30 8.32 12.92
N GLY A 74 -33.91 7.40 13.66
CA GLY A 74 -34.90 7.73 14.70
C GLY A 74 -36.29 8.08 14.16
N ARG A 75 -36.60 7.76 12.90
CA ARG A 75 -37.92 7.91 12.27
C ARG A 75 -38.44 6.54 11.81
N ALA A 76 -39.67 6.52 11.27
CA ALA A 76 -40.24 5.34 10.63
C ALA A 76 -39.44 4.92 9.39
N ALA A 77 -39.59 3.66 8.98
CA ALA A 77 -38.96 3.11 7.79
C ALA A 77 -39.25 3.92 6.52
N MET A 78 -38.29 3.94 5.59
CA MET A 78 -38.45 4.54 4.26
C MET A 78 -39.37 3.66 3.42
N LEU A 79 -40.20 4.25 2.57
CA LEU A 79 -40.98 3.50 1.58
C LEU A 79 -40.33 3.64 0.22
N LEU A 80 -39.65 2.58 -0.22
CA LEU A 80 -39.00 2.50 -1.53
C LEU A 80 -39.77 1.53 -2.42
N GLY A 81 -40.44 2.04 -3.46
CA GLY A 81 -41.28 1.23 -4.34
C GLY A 81 -42.43 0.52 -3.62
N GLY A 82 -42.93 1.10 -2.52
CA GLY A 82 -43.96 0.49 -1.67
C GLY A 82 -43.42 -0.52 -0.65
N VAL A 83 -42.10 -0.76 -0.61
CA VAL A 83 -41.46 -1.64 0.37
C VAL A 83 -40.90 -0.82 1.52
N ALA A 84 -41.20 -1.21 2.75
CA ALA A 84 -40.60 -0.62 3.94
C ALA A 84 -39.13 -1.05 4.07
N VAL A 85 -38.22 -0.08 4.05
CA VAL A 85 -36.77 -0.27 4.20
C VAL A 85 -36.32 0.42 5.48
N ASP A 86 -35.71 -0.35 6.38
CA ASP A 86 -35.16 0.16 7.63
C ASP A 86 -33.94 1.05 7.35
N VAL A 87 -33.83 2.16 8.07
CA VAL A 87 -32.68 3.08 7.96
C VAL A 87 -31.36 2.39 8.29
N LYS A 88 -31.36 1.44 9.24
CA LYS A 88 -30.18 0.63 9.57
C LYS A 88 -29.67 -0.12 8.34
N ASP A 89 -30.56 -0.72 7.54
CA ASP A 89 -30.19 -1.49 6.35
C ASP A 89 -29.68 -0.56 5.23
N ALA A 90 -30.27 0.63 5.11
CA ALA A 90 -29.77 1.67 4.21
C ALA A 90 -28.35 2.13 4.58
N MET A 91 -28.10 2.41 5.87
CA MET A 91 -26.78 2.81 6.35
C MET A 91 -25.75 1.68 6.17
N ALA A 92 -26.17 0.42 6.38
CA ALA A 92 -25.33 -0.75 6.13
C ALA A 92 -24.97 -0.90 4.64
N ALA A 93 -25.91 -0.64 3.72
CA ALA A 93 -25.64 -0.67 2.29
C ALA A 93 -24.64 0.41 1.84
N ILE A 94 -24.68 1.61 2.43
CA ILE A 94 -23.69 2.66 2.17
C ILE A 94 -22.32 2.25 2.75
N LEU A 95 -22.29 1.84 4.02
CA LEU A 95 -21.06 1.41 4.69
C LEU A 95 -20.38 0.23 3.96
N SER A 96 -21.17 -0.67 3.39
CA SER A 96 -20.67 -1.81 2.60
C SER A 96 -19.81 -1.40 1.42
N LEU A 97 -20.04 -0.23 0.81
CA LEU A 97 -19.18 0.28 -0.26
C LEU A 97 -17.76 0.55 0.25
N PHE A 98 -17.64 1.23 1.39
CA PHE A 98 -16.36 1.55 2.02
C PHE A 98 -15.68 0.30 2.58
N VAL A 99 -16.44 -0.61 3.20
CA VAL A 99 -15.89 -1.88 3.68
C VAL A 99 -15.40 -2.75 2.52
N ALA A 100 -16.15 -2.85 1.43
CA ALA A 100 -15.75 -3.62 0.25
C ALA A 100 -14.50 -3.02 -0.39
N GLU A 101 -14.44 -1.70 -0.57
CA GLU A 101 -13.25 -1.02 -1.08
C GLU A 101 -12.04 -1.20 -0.14
N GLY A 102 -12.24 -1.04 1.17
CA GLY A 102 -11.20 -1.29 2.17
C GLY A 102 -10.70 -2.74 2.14
N ARG A 103 -11.61 -3.72 2.12
CA ARG A 103 -11.26 -5.14 1.95
C ARG A 103 -10.46 -5.36 0.66
N THR A 104 -10.84 -4.75 -0.46
CA THR A 104 -10.07 -4.82 -1.71
C THR A 104 -8.64 -4.29 -1.54
N ARG A 105 -8.45 -3.21 -0.76
CA ARG A 105 -7.12 -2.65 -0.45
C ARG A 105 -6.31 -3.45 0.57
N PHE A 106 -6.98 -4.25 1.40
CA PHE A 106 -6.39 -5.02 2.48
C PHE A 106 -6.62 -6.54 2.33
N ASP A 107 -6.51 -7.05 1.10
CA ASP A 107 -6.49 -8.49 0.78
C ASP A 107 -7.69 -9.29 1.32
N GLY A 108 -8.87 -8.68 1.31
CA GLY A 108 -10.12 -9.26 1.82
C GLY A 108 -10.27 -9.22 3.34
N ALA A 109 -9.32 -8.64 4.09
CA ALA A 109 -9.37 -8.58 5.54
C ALA A 109 -10.37 -7.53 6.04
N ASP A 110 -11.10 -7.86 7.10
CA ASP A 110 -11.95 -6.91 7.82
C ASP A 110 -11.14 -5.87 8.59
N PRO A 111 -11.67 -4.64 8.73
CA PRO A 111 -11.06 -3.64 9.59
C PRO A 111 -11.10 -4.11 11.05
N ALA A 112 -10.03 -3.88 11.80
CA ALA A 112 -9.98 -4.21 13.23
C ALA A 112 -10.96 -3.35 14.04
N ILE A 113 -11.00 -2.06 13.71
CA ILE A 113 -11.90 -1.07 14.30
C ILE A 113 -12.54 -0.26 13.17
N VAL A 114 -13.85 -0.09 13.24
CA VAL A 114 -14.59 0.88 12.42
C VAL A 114 -15.06 2.00 13.33
N VAL A 115 -14.63 3.22 13.03
CA VAL A 115 -15.18 4.43 13.63
C VAL A 115 -16.18 5.05 12.65
N LEU A 116 -17.43 5.19 13.07
CA LEU A 116 -18.47 5.89 12.32
C LEU A 116 -18.72 7.25 12.96
N THR A 117 -18.88 8.28 12.14
CA THR A 117 -19.17 9.62 12.66
C THR A 117 -20.67 9.90 12.76
N CYS A 118 -21.05 10.73 13.73
CA CYS A 118 -22.42 11.22 13.85
C CYS A 118 -22.47 12.69 14.30
N PRO A 119 -23.59 13.39 14.09
CA PRO A 119 -23.81 14.71 14.66
C PRO A 119 -23.68 14.69 16.19
N VAL A 120 -23.14 15.76 16.75
CA VAL A 120 -22.85 15.87 18.19
C VAL A 120 -24.14 15.80 19.03
N ALA A 121 -25.25 16.35 18.52
CA ALA A 121 -26.54 16.39 19.20
C ALA A 121 -27.26 15.03 19.27
N TRP A 122 -26.77 14.01 18.57
CA TRP A 122 -27.45 12.71 18.54
C TRP A 122 -27.45 12.00 19.88
N ARG A 123 -28.64 11.57 20.29
CA ARG A 123 -28.89 10.76 21.48
C ARG A 123 -28.38 9.31 21.32
N PRO A 124 -28.16 8.56 22.42
CA PRO A 124 -27.62 7.20 22.37
C PRO A 124 -28.37 6.22 21.48
N ASP A 125 -29.71 6.32 21.40
CA ASP A 125 -30.57 5.49 20.55
C ASP A 125 -30.26 5.65 19.05
N ARG A 126 -30.09 6.90 18.58
CA ARG A 126 -29.70 7.18 17.20
C ARG A 126 -28.29 6.68 16.88
N ARG A 127 -27.37 6.78 17.84
CA ARG A 127 -26.00 6.27 17.71
C ARG A 127 -25.97 4.74 17.63
N GLU A 128 -26.87 4.06 18.33
CA GLU A 128 -26.94 2.59 18.32
C GLU A 128 -27.37 2.06 16.95
N ILE A 129 -28.27 2.74 16.23
CA ILE A 129 -28.66 2.39 14.86
C ILE A 129 -27.42 2.31 13.93
N LEU A 130 -26.51 3.27 14.01
CA LEU A 130 -25.27 3.24 13.21
C LEU A 130 -24.33 2.11 13.66
N LYS A 131 -24.25 1.81 14.95
CA LYS A 131 -23.45 0.67 15.44
C LYS A 131 -24.02 -0.65 14.94
N GLU A 132 -25.34 -0.81 14.96
CA GLU A 132 -26.00 -2.01 14.43
C GLU A 132 -25.75 -2.17 12.93
N ALA A 133 -25.85 -1.09 12.15
CA ALA A 133 -25.45 -1.10 10.75
C ALA A 133 -23.98 -1.53 10.57
N GLY A 134 -23.07 -0.99 11.39
CA GLY A 134 -21.66 -1.41 11.42
C GLY A 134 -21.48 -2.91 11.70
N ARG A 135 -22.11 -3.42 12.75
CA ARG A 135 -22.05 -4.84 13.14
C ARG A 135 -22.64 -5.76 12.07
N ALA A 136 -23.67 -5.31 11.36
CA ALA A 136 -24.26 -6.08 10.27
C ALA A 136 -23.28 -6.25 9.09
N VAL A 137 -22.46 -5.23 8.78
CA VAL A 137 -21.51 -5.25 7.66
C VAL A 137 -20.19 -5.94 8.02
N VAL A 138 -19.70 -5.72 9.24
CA VAL A 138 -18.43 -6.27 9.74
C VAL A 138 -18.60 -6.84 11.16
N PRO A 139 -19.21 -8.03 11.32
CA PRO A 139 -19.51 -8.60 12.65
C PRO A 139 -18.29 -8.82 13.54
N GLY A 140 -17.10 -9.02 12.94
CA GLY A 140 -15.84 -9.23 13.64
C GLY A 140 -15.09 -7.96 14.03
N ALA A 141 -15.54 -6.78 13.58
CA ALA A 141 -14.88 -5.51 13.86
C ALA A 141 -15.48 -4.82 15.09
N ARG A 142 -14.65 -4.10 15.85
CA ARG A 142 -15.16 -3.21 16.89
C ARG A 142 -15.75 -1.96 16.25
N ILE A 143 -17.02 -1.68 16.53
CA ILE A 143 -17.68 -0.44 16.08
C ILE A 143 -17.61 0.63 17.16
N VAL A 144 -17.03 1.77 16.82
CA VAL A 144 -16.91 2.96 17.67
C VAL A 144 -17.68 4.09 16.99
N ILE A 145 -18.37 4.91 17.80
CA ILE A 145 -19.02 6.13 17.30
C ILE A 145 -18.23 7.31 17.82
N VAL A 146 -17.99 8.30 16.97
CA VAL A 146 -17.38 9.58 17.33
C VAL A 146 -18.24 10.71 16.79
N GLU A 147 -18.30 11.82 17.52
CA GLU A 147 -18.94 13.03 17.05
C GLU A 147 -18.13 13.64 15.89
N GLU A 148 -18.81 14.05 14.82
CA GLU A 148 -18.23 14.74 13.65
C GLU A 148 -17.30 15.91 14.02
N PRO A 149 -17.65 16.81 14.97
CA PRO A 149 -16.73 17.88 15.38
C PRO A 149 -15.47 17.36 16.10
N VAL A 150 -15.59 16.28 16.90
CA VAL A 150 -14.45 15.68 17.61
C VAL A 150 -13.49 15.03 16.60
N ALA A 151 -14.01 14.30 15.62
CA ALA A 151 -13.20 13.73 14.54
C ALA A 151 -12.45 14.82 13.77
N SER A 152 -13.14 15.92 13.42
CA SER A 152 -12.53 17.04 12.71
C SER A 152 -11.36 17.66 13.48
N ALA A 153 -11.53 17.88 14.79
CA ALA A 153 -10.48 18.42 15.64
C ALA A 153 -9.27 17.49 15.79
N LEU A 154 -9.50 16.18 15.95
CA LEU A 154 -8.43 15.17 16.01
C LEU A 154 -7.57 15.17 14.75
N HIS A 155 -8.18 15.36 13.57
CA HIS A 155 -7.43 15.49 12.34
C HIS A 155 -6.61 16.78 12.31
N TYR A 156 -7.22 17.91 12.68
CA TYR A 156 -6.58 19.21 12.62
C TYR A 156 -5.30 19.30 13.45
N THR A 157 -5.33 18.84 14.71
CA THR A 157 -4.17 18.92 15.60
C THR A 157 -3.05 17.94 15.26
N SER A 158 -3.34 16.93 14.43
CA SER A 158 -2.30 16.05 13.89
C SER A 158 -1.41 16.74 12.85
N LEU A 159 -1.92 17.81 12.21
CA LEU A 159 -1.22 18.52 11.14
C LEU A 159 -0.64 19.86 11.60
N HIS A 160 -1.19 20.45 12.67
CA HIS A 160 -0.81 21.78 13.13
C HIS A 160 -0.51 21.77 14.63
N SER A 161 0.64 22.33 15.03
CA SER A 161 0.96 22.55 16.44
C SER A 161 0.08 23.66 16.99
N VAL A 162 -0.92 23.29 17.80
CA VAL A 162 -1.75 24.27 18.50
C VAL A 162 -0.92 24.85 19.65
N SER A 163 -0.35 26.04 19.44
CA SER A 163 0.35 26.79 20.47
C SER A 163 -0.54 27.92 20.96
N GLY A 164 -0.86 27.90 22.26
CA GLY A 164 -1.70 28.91 22.91
C GLY A 164 -3.21 28.71 22.67
N GLY A 165 -3.92 28.30 23.71
CA GLY A 165 -5.36 28.03 23.72
C GLY A 165 -5.65 26.52 23.71
N ARG A 166 -6.36 26.04 24.73
CA ARG A 166 -6.76 24.62 24.85
C ARG A 166 -8.09 24.34 24.17
N GLN A 167 -8.75 25.34 23.59
CA GLN A 167 -10.14 25.25 23.15
C GLN A 167 -10.30 25.66 21.68
N VAL A 168 -11.18 24.96 20.98
CA VAL A 168 -11.47 25.19 19.57
C VAL A 168 -12.97 25.10 19.34
N ALA A 169 -13.52 25.93 18.46
CA ALA A 169 -14.89 25.79 18.03
C ALA A 169 -14.94 25.10 16.67
N VAL A 170 -15.91 24.23 16.47
CA VAL A 170 -16.17 23.59 15.17
C VAL A 170 -17.52 24.07 14.65
N TYR A 171 -17.54 24.47 13.39
CA TYR A 171 -18.70 24.91 12.63
C TYR A 171 -18.87 23.93 11.47
N ASP A 172 -19.88 23.06 11.53
CA ASP A 172 -20.16 22.06 10.49
C ASP A 172 -21.42 22.44 9.72
N LEU A 173 -21.26 22.95 8.49
CA LEU A 173 -22.39 23.17 7.59
C LEU A 173 -22.39 22.09 6.51
N GLY A 174 -23.13 21.03 6.82
CA GLY A 174 -23.30 19.86 5.97
C GLY A 174 -24.33 20.07 4.87
N GLY A 175 -24.72 18.96 4.23
CA GLY A 175 -25.79 18.99 3.24
C GLY A 175 -27.19 19.04 3.85
N GLY A 176 -27.39 18.42 5.02
CA GLY A 176 -28.72 18.33 5.64
C GLY A 176 -28.89 19.11 6.95
N THR A 177 -27.81 19.38 7.67
CA THR A 177 -27.84 19.98 9.00
C THR A 177 -26.70 20.97 9.18
N PHE A 178 -26.88 21.88 10.13
CA PHE A 178 -25.83 22.69 10.72
C PHE A 178 -25.57 22.21 12.13
N ASP A 179 -24.32 21.96 12.48
CA ASP A 179 -23.91 21.51 13.81
C ASP A 179 -22.71 22.35 14.29
N THR A 180 -22.67 22.68 15.57
CA THR A 180 -21.53 23.39 16.16
C THR A 180 -21.24 22.95 17.58
N ALA A 181 -19.96 22.90 17.93
CA ALA A 181 -19.52 22.52 19.27
C ALA A 181 -18.22 23.24 19.62
N VAL A 182 -18.06 23.56 20.91
CA VAL A 182 -16.76 23.95 21.47
C VAL A 182 -16.11 22.72 22.07
N LEU A 183 -14.83 22.52 21.75
CA LEU A 183 -14.04 21.40 22.21
C LEU A 183 -12.89 21.91 23.07
N SER A 184 -12.61 21.21 24.16
CA SER A 184 -11.40 21.39 24.95
C SER A 184 -10.46 20.21 24.72
N ALA A 185 -9.19 20.52 24.46
CA ALA A 185 -8.12 19.55 24.42
C ALA A 185 -7.71 19.15 25.84
N ASP A 186 -7.65 17.84 26.08
CA ASP A 186 -7.03 17.22 27.25
C ASP A 186 -5.95 16.26 26.78
N GLY A 187 -4.70 16.73 26.76
CA GLY A 187 -3.59 16.00 26.15
C GLY A 187 -3.80 15.84 24.64
N ALA A 188 -4.01 14.59 24.20
CA ALA A 188 -4.30 14.23 22.81
C ALA A 188 -5.80 14.07 22.51
N ASP A 189 -6.65 14.11 23.54
CA ASP A 189 -8.10 13.88 23.43
C ASP A 189 -8.87 15.21 23.34
N PHE A 190 -10.02 15.17 22.68
CA PHE A 190 -10.94 16.30 22.58
C PHE A 190 -12.27 15.96 23.23
N ASN A 191 -12.74 16.84 24.11
CA ASN A 191 -14.04 16.72 24.75
C ASN A 191 -14.92 17.91 24.40
N VAL A 192 -16.18 17.65 24.05
CA VAL A 192 -17.19 18.70 23.91
C VAL A 192 -17.41 19.37 25.26
N ILE A 193 -17.36 20.70 25.28
CA ILE A 193 -17.63 21.51 26.46
C ILE A 193 -18.82 22.43 26.20
N GLY A 194 -19.65 22.61 27.23
CA GLY A 194 -20.94 23.30 27.07
C GLY A 194 -21.98 22.45 26.33
N GLU A 195 -23.12 23.07 26.05
CA GLU A 195 -24.16 22.46 25.21
C GLU A 195 -23.82 22.68 23.74
N PRO A 196 -23.82 21.64 22.89
CA PRO A 196 -23.62 21.80 21.46
C PRO A 196 -24.83 22.51 20.82
N GLY A 197 -24.57 23.33 19.83
CA GLY A 197 -25.59 24.00 19.02
C GLY A 197 -25.80 23.31 17.67
N GLY A 198 -26.89 23.65 17.00
CA GLY A 198 -27.17 23.18 15.66
C GLY A 198 -28.58 23.50 15.19
N ASP A 199 -28.84 23.23 13.91
CA ASP A 199 -30.14 23.33 13.27
C ASP A 199 -30.31 22.21 12.23
N ASP A 200 -31.26 21.31 12.49
CA ASP A 200 -31.60 20.17 11.61
C ASP A 200 -32.30 20.61 10.30
N MET A 201 -32.65 21.89 10.17
CA MET A 201 -33.39 22.46 9.03
C MET A 201 -32.52 23.36 8.15
N ILE A 202 -31.27 23.62 8.52
CA ILE A 202 -30.33 24.42 7.72
C ILE A 202 -29.26 23.50 7.14
N GLY A 203 -29.08 23.51 5.81
CA GLY A 203 -28.05 22.72 5.15
C GLY A 203 -27.97 22.98 3.65
N GLY A 204 -26.89 22.49 3.03
CA GLY A 204 -26.62 22.69 1.61
C GLY A 204 -27.74 22.22 0.65
N GLU A 205 -28.56 21.26 1.04
CA GLU A 205 -29.71 20.77 0.26
C GLU A 205 -30.88 21.76 0.26
N VAL A 206 -31.14 22.43 1.40
CA VAL A 206 -32.13 23.52 1.45
C VAL A 206 -31.70 24.67 0.54
N PHE A 207 -30.38 24.90 0.44
CA PHE A 207 -29.84 25.86 -0.52
C PHE A 207 -30.02 25.39 -1.97
N ASP A 208 -29.82 24.09 -2.26
CA ASP A 208 -30.10 23.52 -3.59
C ASP A 208 -31.57 23.73 -3.98
N GLU A 209 -32.51 23.49 -3.05
CA GLU A 209 -33.95 23.69 -3.27
C GLU A 209 -34.32 25.15 -3.55
N ARG A 210 -33.67 26.10 -2.86
CA ARG A 210 -33.88 27.54 -3.14
C ARG A 210 -33.32 27.95 -4.49
N VAL A 211 -32.16 27.41 -4.88
CA VAL A 211 -31.61 27.63 -6.23
C VAL A 211 -32.52 26.99 -7.27
N PHE A 212 -33.02 25.76 -7.04
CA PHE A 212 -34.00 25.11 -7.92
C PHE A 212 -35.24 25.98 -8.11
N ALA A 213 -35.82 26.53 -7.04
CA ALA A 213 -36.98 27.40 -7.13
C ALA A 213 -36.67 28.69 -7.90
N PHE A 214 -35.48 29.27 -7.69
CA PHE A 214 -35.01 30.46 -8.39
C PHE A 214 -34.84 30.22 -9.90
N LEU A 215 -34.25 29.08 -10.29
CA LEU A 215 -34.13 28.68 -11.70
C LEU A 215 -35.51 28.36 -12.30
N GLY A 216 -36.39 27.73 -11.51
CA GLY A 216 -37.79 27.49 -11.86
C GLY A 216 -38.54 28.77 -12.23
N ALA A 217 -38.36 29.86 -11.48
CA ALA A 217 -38.97 31.17 -11.79
C ALA A 217 -38.42 31.82 -13.07
N GLN A 218 -37.24 31.41 -13.56
CA GLN A 218 -36.77 31.79 -14.90
C GLN A 218 -37.44 30.95 -15.97
N LEU A 219 -37.54 29.64 -15.75
CA LEU A 219 -38.21 28.70 -16.64
C LEU A 219 -39.70 28.98 -16.79
N GLU A 220 -40.38 29.45 -15.75
CA GLU A 220 -41.76 29.91 -15.84
C GLU A 220 -41.93 31.08 -16.81
N ARG A 221 -40.88 31.91 -16.99
CA ARG A 221 -40.88 33.04 -17.93
C ARG A 221 -40.41 32.67 -19.33
N SER A 222 -39.42 31.78 -19.45
CA SER A 222 -38.80 31.43 -20.75
C SER A 222 -39.39 30.16 -21.39
N ALA A 223 -39.96 29.25 -20.60
CA ALA A 223 -40.45 27.94 -21.01
C ALA A 223 -41.67 27.51 -20.16
N ALA A 224 -42.70 28.38 -20.06
CA ALA A 224 -43.84 28.24 -19.16
C ALA A 224 -44.55 26.88 -19.25
N ASP A 225 -44.86 26.42 -20.46
CA ASP A 225 -45.56 25.14 -20.67
C ASP A 225 -44.73 23.95 -20.17
N TRP A 226 -43.42 23.96 -20.40
CA TRP A 226 -42.53 22.91 -19.93
C TRP A 226 -42.40 22.93 -18.41
N TRP A 227 -42.26 24.10 -17.81
CA TRP A 227 -42.17 24.26 -16.36
C TRP A 227 -43.46 23.84 -15.64
N ALA A 228 -44.63 24.14 -16.23
CA ALA A 228 -45.91 23.69 -15.70
C ALA A 228 -46.00 22.16 -15.62
N GLU A 229 -45.45 21.46 -16.61
CA GLU A 229 -45.36 20.00 -16.59
C GLU A 229 -44.35 19.48 -15.56
N VAL A 230 -43.14 20.05 -15.53
CA VAL A 230 -42.07 19.62 -14.59
C VAL A 230 -42.45 19.85 -13.13
N SER A 231 -43.15 20.94 -12.83
CA SER A 231 -43.51 21.31 -11.45
C SER A 231 -44.70 20.55 -10.88
N ALA A 232 -45.61 20.02 -11.72
CA ALA A 232 -46.86 19.42 -11.25
C ALA A 232 -47.15 18.00 -11.76
N ASN A 233 -46.57 17.58 -12.89
CA ASN A 233 -46.93 16.31 -13.52
C ASN A 233 -46.20 15.11 -12.87
N PRO A 234 -46.91 14.10 -12.34
CA PRO A 234 -46.31 12.92 -11.71
C PRO A 234 -45.69 11.92 -12.72
N ASP A 235 -45.82 12.17 -14.02
CA ASP A 235 -45.21 11.34 -15.06
C ASP A 235 -43.70 11.23 -14.88
N ARG A 236 -43.19 10.02 -15.10
CA ARG A 236 -41.78 9.67 -14.90
C ARG A 236 -40.81 10.61 -15.63
N ARG A 237 -41.16 11.06 -16.84
CA ARG A 237 -40.31 11.97 -17.65
C ARG A 237 -40.14 13.34 -17.00
N TYR A 238 -41.20 13.87 -16.37
CA TYR A 238 -41.18 15.19 -15.76
C TYR A 238 -40.58 15.14 -14.35
N ARG A 239 -40.80 14.05 -13.61
CA ARG A 239 -40.04 13.75 -12.38
C ARG A 239 -38.54 13.62 -12.64
N ALA A 240 -38.15 12.98 -13.74
CA ALA A 240 -36.75 12.93 -14.16
C ALA A 240 -36.20 14.32 -14.48
N ALA A 241 -36.92 15.13 -15.27
CA ALA A 241 -36.52 16.49 -15.59
C ALA A 241 -36.39 17.40 -14.35
N ALA A 242 -37.29 17.25 -13.36
CA ALA A 242 -37.18 17.96 -12.09
C ALA A 242 -35.93 17.55 -11.30
N ALA A 243 -35.63 16.24 -11.30
CA ALA A 243 -34.43 15.71 -10.64
C ALA A 243 -33.13 16.19 -11.33
N ASP A 244 -33.12 16.20 -12.67
CA ASP A 244 -32.00 16.71 -13.45
C ASP A 244 -31.79 18.21 -13.18
N LEU A 245 -32.86 19.01 -13.18
CA LEU A 245 -32.78 20.44 -12.84
C LEU A 245 -32.28 20.69 -11.41
N LEU A 246 -32.63 19.84 -10.45
CA LEU A 246 -32.13 19.93 -9.08
C LEU A 246 -30.62 19.62 -9.01
N ASP A 247 -30.13 18.66 -9.81
CA ASP A 247 -28.70 18.40 -9.93
C ASP A 247 -27.97 19.57 -10.62
N GLU A 248 -28.57 20.20 -11.63
CA GLU A 248 -28.06 21.44 -12.24
C GLU A 248 -28.05 22.63 -11.26
N ALA A 249 -29.09 22.76 -10.41
CA ALA A 249 -29.15 23.78 -9.36
C ALA A 249 -28.01 23.61 -8.35
N ARG A 250 -27.72 22.37 -7.94
CA ARG A 250 -26.57 22.05 -7.09
C ARG A 250 -25.25 22.39 -7.79
N ALA A 251 -25.09 21.99 -9.05
CA ALA A 251 -23.89 22.29 -9.83
C ALA A 251 -23.66 23.80 -9.97
N ALA A 252 -24.72 24.58 -10.16
CA ALA A 252 -24.67 26.04 -10.18
C ALA A 252 -24.19 26.60 -8.83
N LYS A 253 -24.80 26.18 -7.72
CA LYS A 253 -24.41 26.58 -6.36
C LYS A 253 -22.94 26.27 -6.07
N GLU A 254 -22.47 25.07 -6.43
CA GLU A 254 -21.07 24.67 -6.26
C GLU A 254 -20.13 25.51 -7.13
N THR A 255 -20.50 25.77 -8.38
CA THR A 255 -19.75 26.65 -9.31
C THR A 255 -19.58 28.06 -8.74
N LEU A 256 -20.63 28.60 -8.11
CA LEU A 256 -20.61 29.93 -7.49
C LEU A 256 -19.65 30.06 -6.30
N SER A 257 -19.11 28.96 -5.79
CA SER A 257 -18.04 28.99 -4.78
C SER A 257 -16.69 29.44 -5.36
N ALA A 258 -16.49 29.32 -6.66
CA ALA A 258 -15.27 29.74 -7.37
C ALA A 258 -15.50 30.91 -8.34
N TYR A 259 -16.72 31.05 -8.89
CA TYR A 259 -17.06 32.04 -9.90
C TYR A 259 -18.22 32.94 -9.43
N ASP A 260 -18.39 34.10 -10.05
CA ASP A 260 -19.44 35.07 -9.66
C ASP A 260 -20.80 34.78 -10.33
N THR A 261 -20.80 33.95 -11.37
CA THR A 261 -22.00 33.57 -12.12
C THR A 261 -21.92 32.11 -12.55
N ALA A 262 -23.05 31.43 -12.58
CA ALA A 262 -23.21 30.10 -13.15
C ALA A 262 -24.34 30.10 -14.18
N SER A 263 -24.13 29.44 -15.32
CA SER A 263 -25.15 29.21 -16.35
C SER A 263 -25.36 27.71 -16.50
N GLN A 264 -26.60 27.26 -16.51
CA GLN A 264 -26.95 25.85 -16.70
C GLN A 264 -27.88 25.70 -17.90
N TYR A 265 -27.56 24.73 -18.75
CA TYR A 265 -28.38 24.40 -19.91
C TYR A 265 -29.46 23.38 -19.50
N VAL A 266 -30.73 23.75 -19.67
CA VAL A 266 -31.88 22.90 -19.33
C VAL A 266 -32.35 22.17 -20.57
N ALA A 267 -31.82 20.97 -20.79
CA ALA A 267 -32.05 20.20 -22.02
C ALA A 267 -33.52 19.94 -22.36
N GLY A 268 -34.38 19.76 -21.35
CA GLY A 268 -35.81 19.53 -21.59
C GLY A 268 -36.57 20.75 -22.10
N ALA A 269 -36.09 21.95 -21.78
CA ALA A 269 -36.66 23.22 -22.20
C ALA A 269 -35.89 23.90 -23.35
N ASP A 270 -34.68 23.41 -23.66
CA ASP A 270 -33.75 24.00 -24.64
C ASP A 270 -33.46 25.49 -24.35
N VAL A 271 -33.21 25.81 -23.07
CA VAL A 271 -32.89 27.16 -22.61
C VAL A 271 -31.77 27.15 -21.59
N ASP A 272 -31.01 28.24 -21.55
CA ASP A 272 -30.06 28.51 -20.47
C ASP A 272 -30.73 29.26 -19.32
N VAL A 273 -30.45 28.85 -18.09
CA VAL A 273 -30.81 29.57 -16.86
C VAL A 273 -29.54 30.02 -16.16
N GLN A 274 -29.60 31.18 -15.48
CA GLN A 274 -28.42 31.78 -14.87
C GLN A 274 -28.67 32.20 -13.43
N ILE A 275 -27.63 32.12 -12.60
CA ILE A 275 -27.65 32.62 -11.22
C ILE A 275 -26.31 33.29 -10.90
N SER A 276 -26.35 34.43 -10.23
CA SER A 276 -25.14 35.09 -9.72
C SER A 276 -24.87 34.72 -8.26
N ARG A 277 -23.63 34.94 -7.80
CA ARG A 277 -23.24 34.80 -6.40
C ARG A 277 -24.06 35.74 -5.51
N ALA A 278 -24.36 36.94 -5.99
CA ALA A 278 -25.20 37.89 -5.27
C ALA A 278 -26.64 37.37 -5.08
N ASP A 279 -27.21 36.74 -6.10
CA ASP A 279 -28.53 36.10 -6.00
C ASP A 279 -28.50 34.96 -4.97
N LEU A 280 -27.50 34.09 -5.04
CA LEU A 280 -27.33 33.01 -4.06
C LEU A 280 -27.21 33.58 -2.64
N HIS A 281 -26.41 34.63 -2.43
CA HIS A 281 -26.26 35.28 -1.14
C HIS A 281 -27.60 35.83 -0.63
N ALA A 282 -28.42 36.43 -1.50
CA ALA A 282 -29.76 36.88 -1.14
C ALA A 282 -30.69 35.72 -0.76
N LEU A 283 -30.59 34.58 -1.45
CA LEU A 283 -31.42 33.40 -1.19
C LEU A 283 -31.08 32.70 0.14
N VAL A 284 -29.82 32.71 0.58
CA VAL A 284 -29.38 31.93 1.75
C VAL A 284 -28.87 32.76 2.92
N GLY A 285 -28.71 34.07 2.76
CA GLY A 285 -28.03 34.92 3.74
C GLY A 285 -28.65 34.90 5.14
N ALA A 286 -29.98 34.83 5.23
CA ALA A 286 -30.67 34.71 6.52
C ALA A 286 -30.29 33.44 7.28
N ASP A 287 -30.15 32.31 6.59
CA ASP A 287 -29.73 31.06 7.21
C ASP A 287 -28.27 31.12 7.64
N ILE A 288 -27.39 31.69 6.81
CA ILE A 288 -25.96 31.83 7.16
C ILE A 288 -25.76 32.77 8.37
N ILE A 289 -26.60 33.80 8.51
CA ILE A 289 -26.63 34.64 9.71
C ILE A 289 -27.09 33.80 10.91
N ARG A 290 -28.14 33.00 10.74
CA ARG A 290 -28.65 32.15 11.83
C ARG A 290 -27.63 31.12 12.29
N THR A 291 -26.88 30.48 11.39
CA THR A 291 -25.82 29.54 11.77
C THR A 291 -24.67 30.23 12.50
N ALA A 292 -24.35 31.47 12.12
CA ALA A 292 -23.38 32.29 12.85
C ALA A 292 -23.88 32.68 14.25
N ASP A 293 -25.17 33.00 14.40
CA ASP A 293 -25.79 33.27 15.71
C ASP A 293 -25.71 32.04 16.62
N ILE A 294 -26.03 30.85 16.09
CA ILE A 294 -25.93 29.59 16.85
C ILE A 294 -24.49 29.29 17.27
N LEU A 295 -23.49 29.61 16.42
CA LEU A 295 -22.07 29.50 16.80
C LEU A 295 -21.73 30.43 17.97
N ASP A 296 -22.17 31.69 17.93
CA ASP A 296 -21.97 32.66 19.01
C ASP A 296 -22.64 32.18 20.32
N GLU A 297 -23.88 31.71 20.22
CA GLU A 297 -24.64 31.11 21.34
C GLU A 297 -23.89 29.91 21.95
N THR A 298 -23.32 29.05 21.11
CA THR A 298 -22.59 27.84 21.53
C THR A 298 -21.27 28.19 22.23
N ILE A 299 -20.52 29.17 21.71
CA ILE A 299 -19.29 29.66 22.34
C ILE A 299 -19.60 30.28 23.72
N ALA A 300 -20.66 31.09 23.80
CA ALA A 300 -21.09 31.70 25.05
C ALA A 300 -21.54 30.65 26.07
N ALA A 301 -22.30 29.64 25.66
CA ALA A 301 -22.76 28.55 26.51
C ALA A 301 -21.61 27.71 27.08
N ALA A 302 -20.53 27.53 26.32
CA ALA A 302 -19.30 26.88 26.78
C ALA A 302 -18.50 27.73 27.78
N ARG A 303 -18.91 28.99 28.02
CA ARG A 303 -18.22 29.96 28.90
C ARG A 303 -16.76 30.18 28.52
N VAL A 304 -16.51 30.21 27.21
CA VAL A 304 -15.17 30.39 26.65
C VAL A 304 -15.00 31.83 26.20
N GLU A 305 -13.97 32.51 26.71
CA GLU A 305 -13.61 33.84 26.24
C GLU A 305 -12.89 33.77 24.89
N ARG A 306 -13.03 34.81 24.07
CA ARG A 306 -12.45 34.87 22.72
C ARG A 306 -10.94 34.58 22.70
N HIS A 307 -10.20 35.03 23.72
CA HIS A 307 -8.75 34.85 23.81
C HIS A 307 -8.33 33.40 24.18
N GLN A 308 -9.28 32.57 24.60
CA GLN A 308 -9.06 31.16 24.95
C GLN A 308 -9.28 30.22 23.76
N LEU A 309 -10.00 30.70 22.73
CA LEU A 309 -10.19 30.00 21.47
C LEU A 309 -8.93 30.08 20.60
N SER A 310 -8.37 28.94 20.25
CA SER A 310 -7.24 28.83 19.31
C SER A 310 -7.70 28.96 17.85
N GLY A 311 -8.97 28.69 17.58
CA GLY A 311 -9.57 28.83 16.27
C GLY A 311 -11.00 28.33 16.17
N ILE A 312 -11.63 28.67 15.05
CA ILE A 312 -12.94 28.22 14.61
C ILE A 312 -12.75 27.46 13.30
N PHE A 313 -13.02 26.15 13.33
CA PHE A 313 -12.83 25.27 12.19
C PHE A 313 -14.12 25.11 11.41
N LEU A 314 -14.08 25.53 10.15
CA LEU A 314 -15.16 25.34 9.21
C LEU A 314 -15.05 23.95 8.58
N THR A 315 -16.01 23.07 8.86
CA THR A 315 -16.16 21.74 8.29
C THR A 315 -17.52 21.61 7.57
N GLY A 316 -17.73 20.54 6.80
CA GLY A 316 -18.95 20.36 6.01
C GLY A 316 -18.87 20.99 4.61
N GLY A 317 -19.53 20.35 3.64
CA GLY A 317 -19.40 20.71 2.22
C GLY A 317 -19.91 22.11 1.89
N ALA A 318 -20.99 22.56 2.54
CA ALA A 318 -21.58 23.88 2.29
C ALA A 318 -20.79 25.02 2.97
N SER A 319 -19.91 24.70 3.93
CA SER A 319 -18.94 25.67 4.47
C SER A 319 -17.93 26.18 3.45
N ARG A 320 -17.86 25.61 2.24
CA ARG A 320 -17.02 26.12 1.14
C ARG A 320 -17.55 27.41 0.51
N MET A 321 -18.81 27.76 0.76
CA MET A 321 -19.43 28.95 0.18
C MET A 321 -18.75 30.22 0.73
N PRO A 322 -18.29 31.15 -0.13
CA PRO A 322 -17.62 32.38 0.31
C PRO A 322 -18.40 33.17 1.38
N LEU A 323 -19.74 33.23 1.26
CA LEU A 323 -20.59 33.91 2.23
C LEU A 323 -20.43 33.36 3.66
N VAL A 324 -20.22 32.05 3.82
CA VAL A 324 -20.01 31.43 5.13
C VAL A 324 -18.72 31.96 5.72
N HIS A 325 -17.61 31.86 4.97
CA HIS A 325 -16.31 32.39 5.39
C HIS A 325 -16.36 33.87 5.72
N GLU A 326 -16.96 34.67 4.85
CA GLU A 326 -17.08 36.12 5.03
C GLU A 326 -17.88 36.45 6.30
N THR A 327 -19.00 35.78 6.53
CA THR A 327 -19.87 36.02 7.69
C THR A 327 -19.16 35.65 9.00
N ILE A 328 -18.57 34.45 9.07
CA ILE A 328 -17.87 34.00 10.29
C ILE A 328 -16.60 34.83 10.53
N LYS A 329 -15.86 35.18 9.46
CA LYS A 329 -14.67 36.03 9.57
C LYS A 329 -15.01 37.45 9.98
N ALA A 330 -16.13 38.02 9.54
CA ALA A 330 -16.59 39.33 9.98
C ALA A 330 -16.86 39.36 11.50
N ARG A 331 -17.36 38.26 12.07
CA ARG A 331 -17.65 38.16 13.52
C ARG A 331 -16.42 37.81 14.36
N HIS A 332 -15.59 36.87 13.91
CA HIS A 332 -14.53 36.29 14.73
C HIS A 332 -13.11 36.65 14.28
N GLY A 333 -12.95 37.31 13.13
CA GLY A 333 -11.67 37.73 12.58
C GLY A 333 -10.74 36.56 12.27
N ASP A 334 -9.47 36.72 12.64
CA ASP A 334 -8.41 35.74 12.38
C ASP A 334 -8.49 34.48 13.24
N LEU A 335 -9.60 34.22 13.93
CA LEU A 335 -9.84 32.91 14.55
C LEU A 335 -10.34 31.88 13.53
N VAL A 336 -10.91 32.31 12.41
CA VAL A 336 -11.41 31.39 11.39
C VAL A 336 -10.26 30.65 10.71
N ARG A 337 -10.39 29.34 10.62
CA ARG A 337 -9.41 28.41 10.06
C ARG A 337 -10.10 27.49 9.06
N THR A 338 -9.47 27.29 7.91
CA THR A 338 -9.96 26.36 6.88
C THR A 338 -8.77 25.68 6.26
N TYR A 339 -8.66 24.37 6.45
CA TYR A 339 -7.57 23.56 5.92
C TYR A 339 -8.17 22.31 5.29
N ASP A 340 -7.75 22.02 4.07
CA ASP A 340 -8.15 20.86 3.27
C ASP A 340 -9.66 20.75 2.95
N ASP A 341 -10.06 19.66 2.29
CA ASP A 341 -11.45 19.40 1.91
C ASP A 341 -12.30 19.16 3.18
N PRO A 342 -13.28 20.04 3.50
CA PRO A 342 -14.07 19.96 4.72
C PRO A 342 -14.78 18.62 4.94
N LYS A 343 -15.12 17.90 3.87
CA LYS A 343 -15.84 16.62 3.97
C LYS A 343 -14.92 15.44 4.26
N ILE A 344 -13.63 15.58 3.95
CA ILE A 344 -12.64 14.51 4.06
C ILE A 344 -11.97 14.52 5.45
N VAL A 345 -11.83 15.70 6.04
CA VAL A 345 -11.25 15.92 7.36
C VAL A 345 -11.95 15.09 8.45
N VAL A 346 -13.27 15.00 8.41
CA VAL A 346 -14.08 14.19 9.34
C VAL A 346 -13.70 12.71 9.27
N ALA A 347 -13.65 12.13 8.06
CA ALA A 347 -13.31 10.73 7.86
C ALA A 347 -11.86 10.43 8.27
N LEU A 348 -10.91 11.30 7.92
CA LEU A 348 -9.50 11.17 8.32
C LEU A 348 -9.36 11.21 9.84
N GLY A 349 -10.09 12.09 10.53
CA GLY A 349 -10.15 12.16 11.98
C GLY A 349 -10.67 10.89 12.62
N ALA A 350 -11.78 10.35 12.08
CA ALA A 350 -12.36 9.09 12.52
C ALA A 350 -11.37 7.92 12.36
N ALA A 351 -10.65 7.85 11.24
CA ALA A 351 -9.66 6.81 11.00
C ALA A 351 -8.46 6.93 11.97
N ARG A 352 -7.99 8.16 12.26
CA ARG A 352 -6.95 8.41 13.28
C ARG A 352 -7.39 7.94 14.67
N LEU A 353 -8.63 8.23 15.07
CA LEU A 353 -9.18 7.75 16.32
C LEU A 353 -9.22 6.23 16.34
N ALA A 354 -9.66 5.60 15.24
CA ALA A 354 -9.75 4.15 15.14
C ALA A 354 -8.39 3.49 15.38
N TRP A 355 -7.32 4.07 14.83
CA TRP A 355 -5.95 3.64 15.09
C TRP A 355 -5.54 3.82 16.55
N THR A 356 -5.80 4.99 17.13
CA THR A 356 -5.48 5.31 18.53
C THR A 356 -6.14 4.32 19.50
N VAL A 357 -7.42 3.97 19.25
CA VAL A 357 -8.14 2.97 20.05
C VAL A 357 -7.49 1.59 19.91
N LEU A 358 -7.11 1.21 18.70
CA LEU A 358 -6.43 -0.07 18.45
C LEU A 358 -5.09 -0.15 19.20
N GLU A 359 -4.29 0.91 19.16
CA GLU A 359 -3.01 0.99 19.90
C GLU A 359 -3.22 0.86 21.41
N ALA A 360 -4.19 1.58 21.97
CA ALA A 360 -4.50 1.53 23.39
C ALA A 360 -4.97 0.13 23.82
N GLU A 361 -5.79 -0.55 23.02
CA GLU A 361 -6.22 -1.93 23.28
C GLU A 361 -5.05 -2.91 23.21
N THR A 362 -4.20 -2.78 22.19
CA THR A 362 -3.00 -3.61 22.01
C THR A 362 -2.05 -3.45 23.20
N ALA A 363 -1.84 -2.22 23.69
CA ALA A 363 -1.04 -1.93 24.87
C ALA A 363 -1.62 -2.54 26.16
N LYS A 364 -2.95 -2.47 26.37
CA LYS A 364 -3.63 -3.10 27.51
C LYS A 364 -3.49 -4.61 27.50
N VAL A 365 -3.64 -5.25 26.34
CA VAL A 365 -3.46 -6.70 26.19
C VAL A 365 -2.01 -7.10 26.46
N ALA A 366 -1.03 -6.33 25.97
CA ALA A 366 0.38 -6.55 26.26
C ALA A 366 0.68 -6.44 27.77
N ALA A 367 0.15 -5.42 28.46
CA ALA A 367 0.31 -5.24 29.90
C ALA A 367 -0.34 -6.39 30.71
N LYS A 368 -1.54 -6.84 30.32
CA LYS A 368 -2.22 -7.97 30.97
C LYS A 368 -1.48 -9.29 30.75
N ASN A 369 -0.93 -9.51 29.55
CA ASN A 369 -0.12 -10.68 29.24
C ASN A 369 1.23 -10.64 30.00
N ALA A 370 1.84 -9.46 30.16
CA ALA A 370 3.04 -9.29 30.99
C ALA A 370 2.75 -9.61 32.47
N ALA A 371 1.62 -9.15 33.02
CA ALA A 371 1.21 -9.47 34.39
C ALA A 371 0.87 -10.97 34.58
N LYS A 372 0.24 -11.60 33.58
CA LYS A 372 -0.06 -13.04 33.58
C LYS A 372 1.20 -13.90 33.47
N ASN A 373 2.17 -13.47 32.65
CA ASN A 373 3.47 -14.14 32.51
C ASN A 373 4.34 -13.95 33.76
N ALA A 374 4.21 -12.84 34.49
CA ALA A 374 4.85 -12.64 35.79
C ALA A 374 4.30 -13.61 36.87
N ALA A 375 3.02 -13.98 36.79
CA ALA A 375 2.40 -14.96 37.70
C ALA A 375 2.69 -16.43 37.34
N LEU A 376 3.11 -16.71 36.11
CA LEU A 376 3.49 -18.05 35.61
C LEU A 376 4.98 -18.37 35.76
N ASN A 377 5.82 -17.37 36.06
CA ASN A 377 7.28 -17.50 36.12
C ASN A 377 7.86 -17.97 37.47
N THR A 378 7.05 -18.54 38.38
CA THR A 378 7.57 -19.11 39.64
C THR A 378 8.12 -20.53 39.52
N ILE A 379 8.11 -21.14 38.33
CA ILE A 379 8.74 -22.45 38.09
C ILE A 379 9.39 -22.40 36.70
N VAL A 380 10.71 -22.20 36.69
CA VAL A 380 11.72 -22.63 35.69
C VAL A 380 12.86 -21.60 35.72
N SER A 381 14.05 -22.05 36.12
CA SER A 381 15.28 -21.25 36.09
C SER A 381 15.64 -20.85 34.65
N PRO A 382 16.00 -19.58 34.38
CA PRO A 382 16.43 -19.17 33.05
C PRO A 382 17.85 -19.64 32.75
N LEU A 383 18.06 -20.17 31.54
CA LEU A 383 19.37 -20.17 30.89
C LEU A 383 19.85 -18.71 30.67
N LYS A 384 21.15 -18.53 30.86
CA LYS A 384 21.90 -17.27 30.72
C LYS A 384 21.53 -16.48 29.44
N PRO A 385 21.29 -15.15 29.51
CA PRO A 385 21.16 -14.32 28.32
C PRO A 385 22.51 -14.14 27.61
N PRO A 386 22.58 -14.09 26.26
CA PRO A 386 23.81 -13.81 25.55
C PRO A 386 24.20 -12.32 25.64
N SER A 387 25.49 -12.09 25.37
CA SER A 387 26.24 -10.83 25.47
C SER A 387 25.65 -9.65 24.69
N LYS A 388 25.98 -8.42 25.15
CA LYS A 388 25.64 -7.16 24.45
C LYS A 388 26.14 -7.18 22.99
N PRO A 389 25.39 -6.59 22.03
CA PRO A 389 25.83 -6.48 20.64
C PRO A 389 27.15 -5.71 20.52
N LEU A 390 27.98 -6.05 19.52
CA LEU A 390 29.19 -5.29 19.19
C LEU A 390 28.79 -3.94 18.54
N GLU A 391 29.39 -2.84 19.03
CA GLU A 391 29.24 -1.50 18.43
C GLU A 391 30.22 -1.35 17.25
N GLY A 392 29.70 -1.16 16.04
CA GLY A 392 30.46 -1.19 14.79
C GLY A 392 31.49 -0.07 14.58
N GLY A 393 31.68 0.82 15.56
CA GLY A 393 32.69 1.90 15.50
C GLY A 393 34.14 1.40 15.62
N SER A 394 34.38 0.16 16.08
CA SER A 394 35.71 -0.37 16.39
C SER A 394 36.17 -1.55 15.51
N LEU A 395 35.47 -1.88 14.42
CA LEU A 395 35.73 -3.09 13.61
C LEU A 395 36.72 -2.84 12.45
N LYS A 396 37.55 -3.84 12.13
CA LYS A 396 38.61 -3.80 11.12
C LYS A 396 38.03 -3.60 9.71
N THR A 397 38.43 -2.52 9.06
CA THR A 397 38.19 -2.33 7.62
C THR A 397 39.18 -3.19 6.84
N VAL A 398 38.66 -3.99 5.92
CA VAL A 398 39.43 -4.89 5.05
C VAL A 398 39.86 -4.16 3.78
N MET A 399 38.94 -3.43 3.16
CA MET A 399 39.18 -2.73 1.89
C MET A 399 38.18 -1.57 1.69
N GLU A 400 38.62 -0.48 1.08
CA GLU A 400 37.77 0.65 0.66
C GLU A 400 37.40 0.50 -0.83
N GLY A 401 36.38 1.24 -1.28
CA GLY A 401 36.08 1.31 -2.72
C GLY A 401 35.19 0.18 -3.26
N VAL A 402 34.58 -0.64 -2.40
CA VAL A 402 33.93 -1.91 -2.80
C VAL A 402 32.47 -1.70 -3.25
N LEU A 403 32.10 -2.28 -4.38
CA LEU A 403 30.74 -2.28 -4.94
C LEU A 403 30.01 -3.61 -4.67
N ALA A 404 30.67 -4.75 -4.87
CA ALA A 404 30.08 -6.07 -4.67
C ALA A 404 31.14 -7.12 -4.35
N VAL A 405 30.74 -8.19 -3.65
CA VAL A 405 31.61 -9.32 -3.31
C VAL A 405 30.96 -10.65 -3.72
N ARG A 406 31.77 -11.60 -4.18
CA ARG A 406 31.40 -13.02 -4.35
C ARG A 406 32.45 -13.89 -3.69
N VAL A 407 32.03 -14.90 -2.95
CA VAL A 407 32.93 -15.86 -2.29
C VAL A 407 32.70 -17.24 -2.89
N THR A 408 33.80 -17.91 -3.19
CA THR A 408 33.86 -19.28 -3.70
C THR A 408 34.80 -20.08 -2.81
N ALA A 409 34.86 -21.40 -2.98
CA ALA A 409 35.88 -22.20 -2.31
C ALA A 409 37.31 -21.80 -2.72
N THR A 410 37.49 -21.20 -3.91
CA THR A 410 38.79 -20.86 -4.51
C THR A 410 39.24 -19.43 -4.24
N GLY A 411 38.37 -18.56 -3.74
CA GLY A 411 38.73 -17.18 -3.40
C GLY A 411 37.56 -16.25 -3.10
N THR A 412 37.91 -15.06 -2.62
CA THR A 412 37.00 -13.91 -2.44
C THR A 412 37.25 -12.89 -3.54
N TYR A 413 36.21 -12.54 -4.30
CA TYR A 413 36.28 -11.61 -5.42
C TYR A 413 35.51 -10.34 -5.10
N CYS A 414 36.11 -9.18 -5.34
CA CYS A 414 35.54 -7.87 -5.06
C CYS A 414 35.49 -7.03 -6.33
N LEU A 415 34.29 -6.62 -6.74
CA LEU A 415 34.11 -5.53 -7.70
C LEU A 415 34.26 -4.22 -6.95
N CYS A 416 35.14 -3.33 -7.41
CA CYS A 416 35.49 -2.09 -6.71
C CYS A 416 35.79 -0.95 -7.69
N VAL A 417 35.84 0.28 -7.16
CA VAL A 417 36.21 1.49 -7.89
C VAL A 417 37.54 2.01 -7.37
N ASP A 418 38.51 2.22 -8.26
CA ASP A 418 39.79 2.84 -7.96
C ASP A 418 40.17 3.79 -9.10
N GLY A 419 40.52 5.04 -8.76
CA GLY A 419 40.84 6.07 -9.75
C GLY A 419 39.75 6.30 -10.82
N GLY A 420 38.48 6.07 -10.49
CA GLY A 420 37.33 6.20 -11.41
C GLY A 420 37.15 5.02 -12.38
N ARG A 421 37.90 3.92 -12.23
CA ARG A 421 37.77 2.70 -13.02
C ARG A 421 37.15 1.58 -12.19
N GLN A 422 36.34 0.73 -12.83
CA GLN A 422 35.88 -0.50 -12.19
C GLN A 422 36.93 -1.60 -12.32
N LEU A 423 37.27 -2.21 -11.19
CA LEU A 423 38.24 -3.29 -11.07
C LEU A 423 37.57 -4.49 -10.42
N LEU A 424 37.84 -5.68 -10.95
CA LEU A 424 37.60 -6.93 -10.26
C LEU A 424 38.90 -7.36 -9.57
N ARG A 425 38.87 -7.54 -8.25
CA ARG A 425 40.02 -7.92 -7.42
C ARG A 425 39.79 -9.28 -6.77
N ARG A 426 40.82 -10.13 -6.75
CA ARG A 426 40.84 -11.33 -5.91
C ARG A 426 41.55 -10.97 -4.60
N LEU A 427 40.85 -11.10 -3.49
CA LEU A 427 41.23 -10.54 -2.19
C LEU A 427 41.69 -11.64 -1.22
N ASP A 428 42.83 -11.41 -0.56
CA ASP A 428 43.15 -12.06 0.71
C ASP A 428 42.49 -11.28 1.85
N VAL A 429 41.46 -11.87 2.44
CA VAL A 429 40.63 -11.23 3.48
C VAL A 429 41.42 -10.98 4.77
N ALA A 430 42.44 -11.79 5.08
CA ALA A 430 43.21 -11.64 6.31
C ALA A 430 44.09 -10.38 6.25
N THR A 431 44.74 -10.17 5.11
CA THR A 431 45.67 -9.04 4.89
C THR A 431 44.99 -7.81 4.28
N GLY A 432 43.82 -7.98 3.65
CA GLY A 432 43.12 -6.93 2.89
C GLY A 432 43.78 -6.59 1.56
N ARG A 433 44.77 -7.39 1.11
CA ARG A 433 45.50 -7.15 -0.13
C ARG A 433 44.86 -7.92 -1.29
N ALA A 434 44.91 -7.31 -2.48
CA ALA A 434 44.51 -7.99 -3.70
C ALA A 434 45.70 -8.78 -4.26
N ASP A 435 45.50 -10.09 -4.50
CA ASP A 435 46.49 -10.96 -5.13
C ASP A 435 46.55 -10.74 -6.65
N ARG A 436 45.40 -10.39 -7.23
CA ARG A 436 45.17 -10.14 -8.65
C ARG A 436 44.10 -9.06 -8.82
N GLU A 437 44.22 -8.28 -9.89
CA GLU A 437 43.22 -7.30 -10.28
C GLU A 437 43.13 -7.19 -11.81
N LEU A 438 41.92 -6.88 -12.29
CA LEU A 438 41.67 -6.67 -13.71
C LEU A 438 40.64 -5.56 -13.89
N ALA A 439 40.90 -4.67 -14.86
CA ALA A 439 40.04 -3.53 -15.17
C ALA A 439 39.01 -3.87 -16.24
N PHE A 440 37.80 -3.34 -16.05
CA PHE A 440 36.68 -3.49 -16.96
C PHE A 440 36.04 -2.13 -17.25
N GLY A 441 35.24 -2.08 -18.31
CA GLY A 441 34.25 -1.03 -18.49
C GLY A 441 33.16 -1.12 -17.41
N PRO A 442 32.09 -0.32 -17.54
CA PRO A 442 30.96 -0.42 -16.62
C PRO A 442 30.38 -1.84 -16.62
N VAL A 443 30.51 -2.56 -15.50
CA VAL A 443 30.00 -3.91 -15.33
C VAL A 443 28.47 -3.86 -15.25
N ILE A 444 27.81 -4.67 -16.08
CA ILE A 444 26.34 -4.83 -16.15
C ILE A 444 25.88 -5.84 -15.09
N ASP A 445 26.52 -7.01 -15.07
CA ASP A 445 26.24 -8.09 -14.12
C ASP A 445 27.42 -9.07 -14.07
N TRP A 446 27.58 -9.79 -12.96
CA TRP A 446 28.60 -10.84 -12.85
C TRP A 446 28.25 -11.93 -11.83
N ALA A 447 28.78 -13.13 -12.06
CA ALA A 447 28.63 -14.29 -11.21
C ALA A 447 29.95 -15.07 -11.11
N ALA A 448 30.18 -15.73 -9.99
CA ALA A 448 31.36 -16.56 -9.75
C ALA A 448 30.96 -17.97 -9.33
N ALA A 449 31.74 -18.95 -9.76
CA ALA A 449 31.74 -20.33 -9.32
C ALA A 449 33.18 -20.74 -9.00
N ASP A 450 33.37 -21.89 -8.36
CA ASP A 450 34.71 -22.38 -7.97
C ASP A 450 35.67 -22.46 -9.17
N GLU A 451 35.13 -22.76 -10.35
CA GLU A 451 35.88 -22.97 -11.59
C GLU A 451 36.11 -21.69 -12.42
N GLY A 452 35.46 -20.57 -12.08
CA GLY A 452 35.63 -19.31 -12.82
C GLY A 452 34.52 -18.28 -12.64
N ILE A 453 34.64 -17.18 -13.38
CA ILE A 453 33.77 -16.01 -13.29
C ILE A 453 33.13 -15.74 -14.65
N LEU A 454 31.83 -15.43 -14.66
CA LEU A 454 31.13 -14.90 -15.82
C LEU A 454 30.80 -13.43 -15.57
N LEU A 455 31.29 -12.53 -16.43
CA LEU A 455 31.15 -11.09 -16.28
C LEU A 455 30.58 -10.48 -17.56
N ALA A 456 29.55 -9.64 -17.44
CA ALA A 456 29.02 -8.84 -18.53
C ALA A 456 29.37 -7.36 -18.29
N GLU A 457 29.96 -6.70 -19.29
CA GLU A 457 30.29 -5.27 -19.27
C GLU A 457 29.66 -4.52 -20.45
N ARG A 458 29.51 -3.21 -20.30
CA ARG A 458 28.99 -2.33 -21.36
C ARG A 458 30.10 -2.02 -22.36
N GLY A 459 29.92 -2.48 -23.61
CA GLY A 459 30.76 -2.15 -24.74
C GLY A 459 30.17 -1.05 -25.63
N PRO A 460 30.91 -0.59 -26.66
CA PRO A 460 30.49 0.52 -27.53
C PRO A 460 29.25 0.22 -28.36
N ASN A 461 29.02 -1.05 -28.74
CA ASN A 461 27.92 -1.47 -29.61
C ASN A 461 26.94 -2.46 -28.96
N GLY A 462 26.98 -2.61 -27.62
CA GLY A 462 26.19 -3.58 -26.88
C GLY A 462 26.99 -4.23 -25.73
N ALA A 463 26.42 -5.25 -25.10
CA ALA A 463 27.04 -5.96 -23.99
C ALA A 463 28.22 -6.84 -24.46
N VAL A 464 29.24 -6.93 -23.62
CA VAL A 464 30.41 -7.81 -23.80
C VAL A 464 30.45 -8.77 -22.62
N ILE A 465 30.34 -10.07 -22.90
CA ILE A 465 30.39 -11.13 -21.90
C ILE A 465 31.80 -11.74 -21.91
N ARG A 466 32.36 -11.97 -20.72
CA ARG A 466 33.68 -12.55 -20.52
C ARG A 466 33.60 -13.71 -19.54
N THR A 467 34.31 -14.79 -19.84
CA THR A 467 34.62 -15.81 -18.85
C THR A 467 36.04 -15.60 -18.34
N LEU A 468 36.24 -15.80 -17.04
CA LEU A 468 37.54 -15.70 -16.39
C LEU A 468 37.84 -16.94 -15.55
N THR A 469 39.13 -17.27 -15.42
CA THR A 469 39.59 -18.24 -14.41
C THR A 469 39.44 -17.66 -13.00
N PRO A 470 39.53 -18.50 -11.94
CA PRO A 470 39.63 -18.04 -10.56
C PRO A 470 40.79 -17.05 -10.31
N GLU A 471 41.85 -17.09 -11.12
CA GLU A 471 42.99 -16.17 -11.06
C GLU A 471 42.79 -14.88 -11.86
N LEU A 472 41.56 -14.60 -12.30
CA LEU A 472 41.17 -13.43 -13.10
C LEU A 472 41.82 -13.38 -14.50
N VAL A 473 42.08 -14.53 -15.11
CA VAL A 473 42.55 -14.61 -16.51
C VAL A 473 41.35 -14.72 -17.45
N ILE A 474 41.19 -13.80 -18.40
CA ILE A 474 40.13 -13.86 -19.41
C ILE A 474 40.33 -15.10 -20.29
N GLN A 475 39.32 -15.98 -20.35
CA GLN A 475 39.32 -17.20 -21.16
C GLN A 475 38.56 -17.00 -22.48
N SER A 476 37.43 -16.30 -22.46
CA SER A 476 36.67 -15.99 -23.67
C SER A 476 36.02 -14.62 -23.61
N THR A 477 35.64 -14.09 -24.77
CA THR A 477 34.92 -12.82 -24.90
C THR A 477 33.87 -12.94 -26.01
N GLN A 478 32.62 -12.67 -25.66
CA GLN A 478 31.47 -12.71 -26.56
C GLN A 478 30.81 -11.33 -26.62
N VAL A 479 30.67 -10.77 -27.82
CA VAL A 479 29.96 -9.50 -28.02
C VAL A 479 28.50 -9.79 -28.37
N LEU A 480 27.58 -9.04 -27.76
CA LEU A 480 26.15 -9.04 -28.05
C LEU A 480 25.72 -7.69 -28.62
N PRO A 481 25.78 -7.51 -29.96
CA PRO A 481 25.41 -6.25 -30.59
C PRO A 481 23.95 -5.85 -30.29
N GLY A 482 23.73 -4.58 -29.96
CA GLY A 482 22.39 -4.04 -29.69
C GLY A 482 21.74 -4.50 -28.38
N VAL A 483 22.41 -5.36 -27.61
CA VAL A 483 21.92 -5.83 -26.30
C VAL A 483 22.44 -4.90 -25.21
N ALA A 484 21.53 -4.26 -24.48
CA ALA A 484 21.87 -3.33 -23.40
C ALA A 484 21.83 -3.98 -22.00
N GLU A 485 21.07 -5.07 -21.84
CA GLU A 485 20.83 -5.74 -20.56
C GLU A 485 21.19 -7.22 -20.66
N VAL A 486 21.98 -7.70 -19.70
CA VAL A 486 22.38 -9.11 -19.57
C VAL A 486 22.28 -9.50 -18.10
N ARG A 487 21.79 -10.71 -17.83
CA ARG A 487 21.86 -11.33 -16.50
C ARG A 487 22.77 -12.54 -16.53
N THR A 488 23.64 -12.65 -15.54
CA THR A 488 24.65 -13.71 -15.45
C THR A 488 24.41 -14.61 -14.24
N ILE A 489 24.57 -15.91 -14.42
CA ILE A 489 24.53 -16.92 -13.36
C ILE A 489 25.72 -17.84 -13.56
N ALA A 490 26.41 -18.24 -12.50
CA ALA A 490 27.52 -19.19 -12.56
C ALA A 490 27.34 -20.26 -11.48
N LYS A 491 27.46 -21.53 -11.84
CA LYS A 491 27.42 -22.66 -10.90
C LYS A 491 28.03 -23.92 -11.52
N ASN A 492 28.80 -24.68 -10.74
CA ASN A 492 29.38 -25.98 -11.11
C ASN A 492 30.08 -25.96 -12.48
N GLY A 493 30.93 -24.96 -12.72
CA GLY A 493 31.66 -24.84 -13.97
C GLY A 493 30.82 -24.44 -15.18
N ILE A 494 29.57 -24.00 -14.99
CA ILE A 494 28.71 -23.49 -16.07
C ILE A 494 28.28 -22.06 -15.75
N GLY A 495 28.39 -21.19 -16.74
CA GLY A 495 27.88 -19.83 -16.74
C GLY A 495 26.73 -19.68 -17.71
N TRP A 496 25.64 -19.02 -17.33
CA TRP A 496 24.54 -18.70 -18.21
C TRP A 496 24.37 -17.18 -18.32
N ALA A 497 24.19 -16.69 -19.53
CA ALA A 497 23.87 -15.29 -19.82
C ALA A 497 22.48 -15.19 -20.49
N PHE A 498 21.60 -14.41 -19.90
CA PHE A 498 20.22 -14.21 -20.38
C PHE A 498 20.04 -12.80 -20.93
N PHE A 499 19.44 -12.69 -22.12
CA PHE A 499 19.20 -11.41 -22.80
C PHE A 499 18.07 -11.50 -23.84
N ALA A 500 17.59 -10.34 -24.30
CA ALA A 500 16.65 -10.23 -25.41
C ALA A 500 17.33 -9.54 -26.61
N PRO A 501 17.44 -10.19 -27.78
CA PRO A 501 18.22 -9.71 -28.92
C PRO A 501 17.45 -8.77 -29.87
N GLY A 502 16.20 -8.40 -29.57
CA GLY A 502 15.33 -7.65 -30.49
C GLY A 502 14.32 -6.71 -29.81
N PRO A 503 13.57 -5.93 -30.61
CA PRO A 503 12.56 -5.00 -30.10
C PRO A 503 11.42 -5.74 -29.42
N VAL A 504 10.81 -5.09 -28.42
CA VAL A 504 9.72 -5.64 -27.64
C VAL A 504 8.39 -5.36 -28.35
N VAL A 505 7.50 -6.35 -28.43
CA VAL A 505 6.21 -6.27 -29.15
C VAL A 505 5.05 -6.21 -28.15
N PRO A 506 4.03 -5.35 -28.34
CA PRO A 506 2.84 -5.35 -27.50
C PRO A 506 2.09 -6.69 -27.55
N VAL A 507 1.55 -7.14 -26.42
CA VAL A 507 0.74 -8.37 -26.35
C VAL A 507 -0.65 -8.13 -26.98
N ASP A 508 -1.20 -9.12 -27.69
CA ASP A 508 -2.55 -9.07 -28.28
C ASP A 508 -3.65 -9.24 -27.20
N ASN A 509 -4.38 -8.16 -26.97
CA ASN A 509 -5.37 -8.03 -25.89
C ASN A 509 -6.68 -8.78 -26.13
N SER A 510 -6.92 -9.30 -27.33
CA SER A 510 -8.15 -10.03 -27.67
C SER A 510 -8.25 -11.43 -27.03
N ARG A 511 -7.17 -11.89 -26.37
CA ARG A 511 -7.05 -13.25 -25.84
C ARG A 511 -7.00 -13.36 -24.31
N GLY A 512 -7.30 -12.30 -23.57
CA GLY A 512 -7.63 -12.40 -22.13
C GLY A 512 -6.51 -12.08 -21.13
N LEU A 513 -5.49 -11.30 -21.52
CA LEU A 513 -4.74 -10.48 -20.57
C LEU A 513 -4.65 -9.06 -21.12
N PRO A 514 -4.88 -8.01 -20.32
CA PRO A 514 -5.21 -6.73 -20.91
C PRO A 514 -4.01 -5.88 -21.33
N TRP A 515 -2.76 -6.09 -20.87
CA TRP A 515 -1.64 -5.19 -21.24
C TRP A 515 -0.23 -5.81 -21.03
N GLY A 516 0.74 -5.59 -21.94
CA GLY A 516 2.15 -6.00 -21.75
C GLY A 516 3.07 -5.87 -22.98
N GLU A 517 4.37 -6.08 -22.78
CA GLU A 517 5.45 -5.99 -23.78
C GLU A 517 6.19 -7.36 -23.81
N ALA A 518 6.21 -8.06 -24.94
CA ALA A 518 6.79 -9.39 -25.13
C ALA A 518 8.09 -9.33 -25.95
N GLY A 519 9.12 -10.04 -25.49
CA GLY A 519 10.40 -10.16 -26.20
C GLY A 519 10.87 -11.62 -26.25
N GLU A 520 11.61 -11.94 -27.30
CA GLU A 520 12.24 -13.26 -27.47
C GLU A 520 13.42 -13.41 -26.50
N LEU A 521 13.18 -14.10 -25.38
CA LEU A 521 14.26 -14.34 -24.42
C LEU A 521 15.24 -15.37 -24.97
N THR A 522 16.53 -15.08 -24.86
CA THR A 522 17.62 -15.93 -25.31
C THR A 522 18.58 -16.21 -24.15
N MET A 523 19.10 -17.44 -24.12
CA MET A 523 20.17 -17.86 -23.22
C MET A 523 21.43 -18.20 -24.02
N LEU A 524 22.58 -17.83 -23.48
CA LEU A 524 23.89 -18.37 -23.85
C LEU A 524 24.46 -19.17 -22.69
N GLU A 525 25.01 -20.34 -22.98
CA GLU A 525 25.70 -21.19 -22.01
C GLU A 525 27.22 -21.17 -22.25
N PHE A 526 27.97 -20.99 -21.16
CA PHE A 526 29.42 -20.92 -21.11
C PHE A 526 29.95 -22.02 -20.19
N ARG A 527 31.01 -22.71 -20.61
CA ARG A 527 31.79 -23.58 -19.72
C ARG A 527 32.87 -22.72 -19.05
N LEU A 528 32.87 -22.69 -17.72
CA LEU A 528 33.88 -22.01 -16.90
C LEU A 528 35.03 -22.97 -16.63
N GLY A 529 36.28 -22.49 -16.65
CA GLY A 529 37.45 -23.30 -16.33
C GLY A 529 38.13 -24.02 -17.50
N GLY A 530 37.81 -23.68 -18.77
CA GLY A 530 38.58 -24.16 -19.94
C GLY A 530 38.35 -23.36 -21.23
N PHE A 531 39.12 -23.68 -22.27
CA PHE A 531 39.02 -23.06 -23.61
C PHE A 531 37.98 -23.81 -24.45
N PHE A 532 36.92 -23.13 -24.90
CA PHE A 532 35.76 -23.79 -25.50
C PHE A 532 35.14 -23.00 -26.67
N PRO A 533 34.43 -23.68 -27.58
CA PRO A 533 33.79 -23.09 -28.76
C PRO A 533 32.73 -22.04 -28.41
N GLU A 534 32.22 -21.35 -29.43
CA GLU A 534 31.15 -20.35 -29.28
C GLU A 534 30.01 -20.87 -28.39
N PRO A 535 29.51 -20.04 -27.45
CA PRO A 535 28.45 -20.44 -26.53
C PRO A 535 27.18 -20.81 -27.29
N ALA A 536 26.54 -21.91 -26.90
CA ALA A 536 25.31 -22.37 -27.54
C ALA A 536 24.18 -21.37 -27.29
N ARG A 537 23.61 -20.82 -28.36
CA ARG A 537 22.47 -19.90 -28.31
C ARG A 537 21.17 -20.69 -28.29
N MET A 538 20.40 -20.53 -27.22
CA MET A 538 19.11 -21.19 -27.04
C MET A 538 17.99 -20.14 -26.98
N PRO A 539 17.13 -20.05 -28.02
CA PRO A 539 15.89 -19.29 -27.93
C PRO A 539 14.96 -19.96 -26.92
N LEU A 540 14.49 -19.21 -25.95
CA LEU A 540 13.60 -19.71 -24.91
C LEU A 540 12.15 -19.40 -25.27
N GLY A 541 11.90 -18.47 -26.20
CA GLY A 541 10.61 -18.08 -26.76
C GLY A 541 10.07 -16.75 -26.21
N PRO A 542 8.85 -16.34 -26.59
CA PRO A 542 8.27 -15.08 -26.17
C PRO A 542 8.01 -15.09 -24.66
N SER A 543 8.55 -14.10 -23.96
CA SER A 543 8.32 -13.88 -22.54
C SER A 543 7.77 -12.48 -22.32
N ALA A 544 6.77 -12.36 -21.45
CA ALA A 544 6.29 -11.05 -21.03
C ALA A 544 7.41 -10.37 -20.23
N ARG A 545 7.97 -9.28 -20.75
CA ARG A 545 8.95 -8.46 -20.03
C ARG A 545 8.25 -7.57 -19.00
N TRP A 546 7.00 -7.19 -19.26
CA TRP A 546 6.15 -6.33 -18.42
C TRP A 546 4.66 -6.62 -18.69
N PHE A 547 3.82 -6.35 -17.70
CA PHE A 547 2.38 -6.13 -17.84
C PHE A 547 2.04 -4.73 -17.31
N VAL A 548 0.91 -4.16 -17.71
CA VAL A 548 0.33 -2.94 -17.12
C VAL A 548 -0.96 -3.36 -16.43
N ASN A 549 -1.25 -2.84 -15.24
CA ASN A 549 -2.52 -3.13 -14.55
C ASN A 549 -3.60 -2.12 -14.96
N GLU A 550 -4.82 -2.29 -14.47
CA GLU A 550 -5.92 -1.32 -14.63
C GLU A 550 -5.58 0.09 -14.08
N ASP A 551 -4.49 0.23 -13.33
CA ASP A 551 -3.94 1.49 -12.80
C ASP A 551 -2.91 2.17 -13.73
N GLY A 552 -2.65 1.64 -14.93
CA GLY A 552 -1.74 2.23 -15.91
C GLY A 552 -0.24 2.10 -15.57
N VAL A 553 0.12 1.42 -14.47
CA VAL A 553 1.52 1.31 -14.01
C VAL A 553 2.20 0.07 -14.62
N ARG A 554 3.35 0.27 -15.27
CA ARG A 554 4.20 -0.81 -15.82
C ARG A 554 4.78 -1.69 -14.69
N ARG A 555 4.49 -2.99 -14.73
CA ARG A 555 4.93 -3.99 -13.76
C ARG A 555 5.50 -5.25 -14.43
N ARG A 556 6.74 -5.70 -14.13
CA ARG A 556 7.31 -7.00 -14.58
C ARG A 556 6.61 -8.17 -13.91
N LEU A 557 6.16 -9.13 -14.71
CA LEU A 557 5.51 -10.37 -14.27
C LEU A 557 6.60 -11.44 -14.11
N LEU A 558 6.74 -11.96 -12.89
CA LEU A 558 7.74 -12.95 -12.45
C LEU A 558 9.20 -12.43 -12.36
N ASP A 559 9.80 -12.75 -11.23
CA ASP A 559 11.18 -12.45 -10.86
C ASP A 559 12.19 -13.10 -11.82
N GLN A 560 12.61 -12.36 -12.85
CA GLN A 560 13.67 -12.78 -13.76
C GLN A 560 15.07 -12.32 -13.32
N ASP A 561 15.17 -11.49 -12.27
CA ASP A 561 16.46 -10.97 -11.82
C ASP A 561 16.91 -11.55 -10.48
N SER A 562 16.18 -12.51 -9.93
CA SER A 562 16.75 -13.50 -9.05
C SER A 562 15.95 -14.80 -9.17
N PRO A 563 16.37 -15.77 -10.00
CA PRO A 563 15.97 -17.13 -9.71
C PRO A 563 16.61 -17.47 -8.36
N THR A 564 15.82 -17.31 -7.30
CA THR A 564 16.27 -17.22 -5.91
C THR A 564 17.20 -16.02 -5.63
N GLY A 565 16.72 -15.03 -4.86
CA GLY A 565 17.53 -13.93 -4.29
C GLY A 565 18.47 -14.39 -3.17
N VAL A 566 18.94 -15.62 -3.32
CA VAL A 566 19.70 -16.41 -2.38
C VAL A 566 20.77 -17.02 -3.26
N GLU A 567 22.06 -16.73 -3.05
CA GLU A 567 23.07 -17.66 -3.52
C GLU A 567 22.61 -19.04 -3.03
N PRO A 568 22.29 -20.00 -3.92
CA PRO A 568 21.66 -21.24 -3.51
C PRO A 568 22.52 -21.85 -2.43
N ALA A 569 21.97 -21.93 -1.22
CA ALA A 569 22.70 -22.43 -0.07
C ALA A 569 23.26 -23.82 -0.39
N LEU A 570 24.53 -24.02 -0.04
CA LEU A 570 25.21 -25.30 -0.14
C LEU A 570 24.48 -26.33 0.72
N ALA A 571 23.51 -27.04 0.14
CA ALA A 571 23.16 -28.35 0.64
C ALA A 571 24.33 -29.26 0.31
N VAL A 572 24.98 -29.81 1.33
CA VAL A 572 26.01 -30.84 1.18
C VAL A 572 25.45 -31.93 0.26
N GLY A 573 25.93 -31.98 -0.99
CA GLY A 573 25.56 -33.00 -1.98
C GLY A 573 24.41 -32.71 -2.96
N SER A 574 23.94 -31.48 -3.21
CA SER A 574 22.92 -31.21 -4.26
C SER A 574 23.38 -30.24 -5.37
N PRO A 575 23.45 -30.68 -6.65
CA PRO A 575 24.21 -29.98 -7.69
C PRO A 575 23.46 -28.97 -8.58
N GLY A 576 22.31 -28.37 -8.22
CA GLY A 576 21.50 -27.62 -9.22
C GLY A 576 21.45 -26.09 -9.10
N CYS A 577 21.33 -25.41 -10.25
CA CYS A 577 20.81 -24.05 -10.34
C CYS A 577 19.31 -24.09 -10.65
N THR A 578 18.59 -22.98 -10.52
CA THR A 578 17.22 -22.78 -11.03
C THR A 578 17.27 -21.55 -11.91
N VAL A 579 16.58 -21.52 -13.04
CA VAL A 579 16.30 -20.27 -13.76
C VAL A 579 14.85 -20.29 -14.17
N VAL A 580 14.02 -19.43 -13.56
CA VAL A 580 12.58 -19.35 -13.82
C VAL A 580 12.33 -18.39 -14.97
N LEU A 581 11.81 -18.90 -16.08
CA LEU A 581 11.47 -18.09 -17.25
C LEU A 581 9.97 -18.16 -17.49
N GLY A 582 9.23 -17.14 -17.05
CA GLY A 582 7.78 -17.05 -17.20
C GLY A 582 7.36 -16.89 -18.67
N GLN A 583 6.73 -17.92 -19.21
CA GLN A 583 5.98 -17.88 -20.47
C GLN A 583 4.48 -18.07 -20.17
N TYR A 584 3.61 -17.38 -20.91
CA TYR A 584 2.17 -17.59 -20.83
C TYR A 584 1.70 -18.17 -22.16
N ALA A 585 1.00 -19.30 -22.10
CA ALA A 585 0.41 -19.94 -23.27
C ALA A 585 -1.12 -19.99 -23.13
N PHE A 586 -1.83 -19.54 -24.16
CA PHE A 586 -3.27 -19.75 -24.30
C PHE A 586 -3.48 -21.02 -25.12
N GLN A 587 -4.09 -22.04 -24.51
CA GLN A 587 -4.49 -23.26 -25.22
C GLN A 587 -6.01 -23.27 -25.34
N ASN A 588 -6.52 -23.26 -26.57
CA ASN A 588 -7.93 -23.46 -26.92
C ASN A 588 -8.96 -22.54 -26.21
N GLY A 589 -8.62 -21.26 -25.98
CA GLY A 589 -9.60 -20.26 -25.53
C GLY A 589 -10.05 -20.36 -24.07
N PHE A 590 -9.37 -21.14 -23.22
CA PHE A 590 -9.61 -21.18 -21.78
C PHE A 590 -8.40 -20.68 -20.97
N LEU A 591 -8.70 -20.27 -19.72
CA LEU A 591 -7.86 -19.68 -18.64
C LEU A 591 -6.32 -19.69 -18.83
N PRO A 592 -5.61 -18.59 -18.48
CA PRO A 592 -4.18 -18.44 -18.73
C PRO A 592 -3.35 -19.51 -18.01
N TRP A 593 -2.47 -20.21 -18.74
CA TRP A 593 -1.47 -21.11 -18.15
C TRP A 593 -0.18 -20.37 -17.83
N GLN A 594 0.46 -20.74 -16.72
CA GLN A 594 1.82 -20.34 -16.39
C GLN A 594 2.79 -21.41 -16.83
N VAL A 595 3.72 -21.06 -17.70
CA VAL A 595 4.84 -21.92 -18.10
C VAL A 595 6.10 -21.34 -17.48
N PHE A 596 6.90 -22.18 -16.81
CA PHE A 596 8.23 -21.81 -16.38
C PHE A 596 9.25 -22.87 -16.76
N LEU A 597 10.43 -22.39 -17.11
CA LEU A 597 11.58 -23.24 -17.37
C LEU A 597 12.34 -23.49 -16.07
N ILE A 598 12.96 -24.66 -15.96
CA ILE A 598 13.88 -25.05 -14.90
C ILE A 598 15.13 -25.55 -15.59
N ILE A 599 16.26 -24.89 -15.36
CA ILE A 599 17.56 -25.35 -15.85
C ILE A 599 18.20 -26.18 -14.76
N ASP A 600 18.47 -27.44 -15.05
CA ASP A 600 19.04 -28.38 -14.08
C ASP A 600 20.57 -28.19 -13.92
N PRO A 601 21.20 -28.86 -12.93
CA PRO A 601 22.66 -28.90 -12.74
C PRO A 601 23.53 -29.01 -14.00
N GLY A 602 23.05 -29.72 -15.02
CA GLY A 602 23.78 -30.06 -16.23
C GLY A 602 23.36 -29.22 -17.43
N GLY A 603 22.66 -28.10 -17.22
CA GLY A 603 22.20 -27.21 -18.28
C GLY A 603 20.93 -27.68 -19.00
N ARG A 604 20.28 -28.77 -18.57
CA ARG A 604 19.07 -29.25 -19.24
C ARG A 604 17.87 -28.39 -18.86
N VAL A 605 17.13 -27.94 -19.87
CA VAL A 605 15.92 -27.14 -19.69
C VAL A 605 14.70 -28.05 -19.57
N ARG A 606 14.04 -28.02 -18.41
CA ARG A 606 12.73 -28.64 -18.18
C ARG A 606 11.64 -27.59 -18.21
N ARG A 607 10.62 -27.80 -19.04
CA ARG A 607 9.41 -26.96 -19.10
C ARG A 607 8.36 -27.47 -18.12
N VAL A 608 7.80 -26.58 -17.31
CA VAL A 608 6.72 -26.87 -16.36
C VAL A 608 5.52 -26.00 -16.69
N GLU A 609 4.34 -26.59 -16.82
CA GLU A 609 3.09 -25.89 -17.12
C GLU A 609 2.11 -26.01 -15.94
N ARG A 610 1.48 -24.89 -15.55
CA ARG A 610 0.57 -24.81 -14.40
C ARG A 610 -0.73 -24.09 -14.77
N ARG A 611 -1.85 -24.64 -14.27
CA ARG A 611 -3.20 -24.05 -14.37
C ARG A 611 -3.50 -23.14 -13.16
N PRO A 612 -4.33 -22.10 -13.31
CA PRO A 612 -4.87 -21.29 -12.19
C PRO A 612 -5.61 -22.16 -11.15
N PRO A 613 -5.77 -21.71 -9.88
CA PRO A 613 -5.74 -20.32 -9.39
C PRO A 613 -4.45 -19.87 -8.67
N ASN A 614 -3.46 -20.76 -8.47
CA ASN A 614 -2.29 -20.45 -7.65
C ASN A 614 -1.16 -19.81 -8.47
N TRP A 615 -0.94 -18.50 -8.30
CA TRP A 615 0.08 -17.76 -9.06
C TRP A 615 1.49 -18.06 -8.52
N LEU A 616 2.42 -18.47 -9.39
CA LEU A 616 3.84 -18.66 -9.06
C LEU A 616 4.49 -17.36 -8.58
N GLN A 617 5.26 -17.44 -7.49
CA GLN A 617 6.01 -16.31 -6.92
C GLN A 617 7.51 -16.56 -6.85
N GLN A 618 7.92 -17.79 -6.52
CA GLN A 618 9.32 -18.19 -6.38
C GLN A 618 9.44 -19.69 -6.69
N VAL A 619 10.55 -20.09 -7.31
CA VAL A 619 10.96 -21.51 -7.38
C VAL A 619 12.26 -21.63 -6.61
N VAL A 620 12.39 -22.66 -5.79
CA VAL A 620 13.55 -22.92 -4.94
C VAL A 620 14.00 -24.36 -5.15
N LEU A 621 15.28 -24.58 -5.41
CA LEU A 621 15.88 -25.91 -5.37
C LEU A 621 16.49 -26.14 -3.99
N HIS A 622 16.14 -27.24 -3.34
CA HIS A 622 16.70 -27.61 -2.05
C HIS A 622 16.70 -29.13 -1.88
N GLU A 623 17.84 -29.71 -1.47
CA GLU A 623 18.03 -31.17 -1.33
C GLU A 623 17.55 -31.97 -2.56
N SER A 624 17.90 -31.51 -3.77
CA SER A 624 17.49 -32.10 -5.05
C SER A 624 15.97 -32.14 -5.31
N LYS A 625 15.18 -31.42 -4.50
CA LYS A 625 13.74 -31.26 -4.68
C LYS A 625 13.41 -29.83 -5.07
N TRP A 626 12.46 -29.72 -5.98
CA TRP A 626 11.90 -28.46 -6.43
C TRP A 626 10.79 -28.02 -5.47
N PHE A 627 10.90 -26.80 -4.97
CA PHE A 627 9.85 -26.15 -4.21
C PHE A 627 9.29 -24.97 -5.00
N VAL A 628 7.98 -24.81 -4.97
CA VAL A 628 7.29 -23.78 -5.72
C VAL A 628 6.48 -22.95 -4.72
N ALA A 629 6.86 -21.69 -4.53
CA ALA A 629 6.06 -20.76 -3.74
C ALA A 629 4.98 -20.14 -4.61
N THR A 630 3.73 -20.27 -4.21
CA THR A 630 2.56 -19.73 -4.89
C THR A 630 1.74 -18.84 -3.96
N SER A 631 0.64 -18.26 -4.47
CA SER A 631 -0.35 -17.60 -3.63
C SER A 631 -0.95 -18.49 -2.53
N ALA A 632 -0.90 -19.82 -2.67
CA ALA A 632 -1.37 -20.75 -1.65
C ALA A 632 -0.33 -21.10 -0.57
N GLY A 633 0.98 -21.01 -0.87
CA GLY A 633 2.02 -21.47 0.03
C GLY A 633 3.27 -21.98 -0.66
N LEU A 634 4.14 -22.64 0.11
CA LEU A 634 5.25 -23.43 -0.41
C LEU A 634 4.73 -24.82 -0.80
N GLU A 635 4.94 -25.23 -2.04
CA GLU A 635 4.55 -26.53 -2.60
C GLU A 635 5.77 -27.42 -2.84
N ILE A 636 5.64 -28.73 -2.67
CA ILE A 636 6.70 -29.72 -2.99
C ILE A 636 6.50 -30.28 -4.39
N ASP A 637 7.60 -30.37 -5.12
CA ASP A 637 7.75 -30.93 -6.46
C ASP A 637 6.96 -30.14 -7.51
N ALA A 638 7.68 -29.58 -8.48
CA ALA A 638 7.08 -28.78 -9.54
C ALA A 638 6.13 -29.62 -10.44
N ALA A 639 6.12 -30.95 -10.29
CA ALA A 639 5.15 -31.86 -10.92
C ALA A 639 4.62 -32.85 -9.87
N PRO A 640 3.47 -32.57 -9.23
CA PRO A 640 2.21 -33.16 -9.71
C PRO A 640 0.98 -32.22 -9.61
N ASN A 641 -0.07 -32.60 -10.33
CA ASN A 641 -1.39 -32.00 -10.32
C ASN A 641 -2.37 -33.00 -9.66
N PRO A 642 -3.00 -32.68 -8.51
CA PRO A 642 -2.97 -31.40 -7.80
C PRO A 642 -1.67 -31.17 -6.99
N PRO A 643 -1.26 -29.89 -6.80
CA PRO A 643 -0.07 -29.55 -6.03
C PRO A 643 -0.22 -29.92 -4.55
N ARG A 644 0.85 -30.45 -3.94
CA ARG A 644 0.94 -30.66 -2.49
C ARG A 644 1.51 -29.42 -1.82
N VAL A 645 0.67 -28.68 -1.10
CA VAL A 645 1.11 -27.55 -0.25
C VAL A 645 1.83 -28.13 0.97
N LEU A 646 3.12 -27.81 1.09
CA LEU A 646 3.95 -28.12 2.24
C LEU A 646 3.67 -27.15 3.39
N ALA A 647 3.66 -25.85 3.12
CA ALA A 647 3.40 -24.83 4.13
C ALA A 647 2.47 -23.78 3.54
N THR A 648 1.37 -23.48 4.23
CA THR A 648 0.42 -22.46 3.77
C THR A 648 1.06 -21.09 3.84
N ARG A 649 0.77 -20.24 2.85
CA ARG A 649 1.30 -18.87 2.86
C ARG A 649 0.66 -18.09 4.02
N PRO A 650 1.45 -17.41 4.87
CA PRO A 650 0.94 -16.42 5.80
C PRO A 650 0.10 -15.35 5.07
N ARG A 651 -1.02 -14.94 5.67
CA ARG A 651 -2.06 -14.11 5.02
C ARG A 651 -1.64 -12.68 4.63
N THR A 652 -0.41 -12.23 4.91
CA THR A 652 0.02 -10.85 4.62
C THR A 652 1.50 -10.73 4.30
N GLY A 653 1.83 -9.78 3.41
CA GLY A 653 3.19 -9.36 3.12
C GLY A 653 3.84 -10.05 1.91
N ALA A 654 4.92 -9.44 1.46
CA ALA A 654 5.88 -10.07 0.57
C ALA A 654 6.61 -11.13 1.37
N LEU A 655 6.72 -12.32 0.80
CA LEU A 655 7.36 -13.45 1.47
C LEU A 655 8.33 -14.09 0.48
N ARG A 656 9.54 -14.38 0.95
CA ARG A 656 10.53 -15.14 0.21
C ARG A 656 11.00 -16.32 1.06
N TRP A 657 11.23 -17.44 0.40
CA TRP A 657 11.71 -18.67 1.01
C TRP A 657 13.22 -18.81 0.79
N PHE A 658 13.94 -19.10 1.87
CA PHE A 658 15.39 -19.21 1.92
C PHE A 658 15.75 -20.61 2.41
N PRO A 659 16.19 -21.50 1.51
CA PRO A 659 16.75 -22.79 1.90
C PRO A 659 18.11 -22.56 2.58
N ALA A 660 18.38 -23.23 3.69
CA ALA A 660 19.64 -23.11 4.42
C ALA A 660 20.04 -24.46 5.01
N GLY A 661 21.01 -25.15 4.40
CA GLY A 661 21.44 -26.47 4.84
C GLY A 661 20.30 -27.49 4.70
N ARG A 662 19.74 -27.95 5.82
CA ARG A 662 18.53 -28.81 5.88
C ARG A 662 17.24 -28.03 6.18
N GLU A 663 17.40 -26.75 6.53
CA GLU A 663 16.38 -25.87 7.03
C GLU A 663 15.73 -25.05 5.91
N MET A 664 14.51 -24.59 6.19
CA MET A 664 13.74 -23.75 5.29
C MET A 664 13.19 -22.55 6.07
N TYR A 665 13.59 -21.35 5.69
CA TYR A 665 13.15 -20.12 6.31
C TYR A 665 12.22 -19.34 5.39
N ALA A 666 11.24 -18.66 5.96
CA ALA A 666 10.42 -17.70 5.25
C ALA A 666 10.70 -16.31 5.83
N VAL A 667 11.27 -15.42 5.00
CA VAL A 667 11.50 -14.02 5.38
C VAL A 667 10.38 -13.19 4.78
N GLY A 668 9.66 -12.50 5.64
CA GLY A 668 8.52 -11.67 5.30
C GLY A 668 8.82 -10.19 5.45
N MET A 669 8.13 -9.39 4.64
CA MET A 669 8.12 -7.93 4.68
C MET A 669 6.71 -7.44 4.34
N ASP A 670 6.30 -6.31 4.88
CA ASP A 670 4.99 -5.74 4.55
C ASP A 670 4.93 -5.27 3.07
N THR A 671 3.84 -5.58 2.37
CA THR A 671 3.66 -5.26 0.93
C THR A 671 3.01 -3.91 0.66
N VAL A 672 2.30 -3.36 1.62
CA VAL A 672 1.60 -2.07 1.47
C VAL A 672 2.59 -0.95 1.76
N LEU A 673 3.43 -1.16 2.77
CA LEU A 673 4.50 -0.25 3.11
C LEU A 673 5.79 -1.08 3.25
N PRO A 674 6.59 -1.18 2.18
CA PRO A 674 7.82 -1.97 2.16
C PRO A 674 8.87 -1.58 3.21
N SER A 675 8.71 -0.39 3.78
CA SER A 675 9.66 0.29 4.65
C SER A 675 9.43 0.10 6.14
N GLN A 676 8.56 -0.83 6.57
CA GLN A 676 8.42 -1.18 7.99
C GLN A 676 7.90 -2.62 8.12
N GLY A 677 8.39 -3.32 9.13
CA GLY A 677 8.00 -4.68 9.43
C GLY A 677 8.82 -5.71 8.67
N TRP A 678 9.61 -6.49 9.40
CA TRP A 678 10.17 -7.74 8.88
C TRP A 678 9.81 -8.92 9.79
N SER A 679 9.73 -10.11 9.21
CA SER A 679 9.53 -11.35 9.95
C SER A 679 10.41 -12.45 9.42
N VAL A 680 10.78 -13.38 10.29
CA VAL A 680 11.47 -14.60 9.92
C VAL A 680 10.78 -15.76 10.59
N GLN A 681 10.39 -16.73 9.78
CA GLN A 681 9.74 -17.96 10.21
C GLN A 681 10.60 -19.13 9.79
N HIS A 682 10.64 -20.15 10.63
CA HIS A 682 11.25 -21.44 10.36
C HIS A 682 10.16 -22.42 9.99
N CYS A 683 10.33 -23.13 8.87
CA CYS A 683 9.39 -24.10 8.35
C CYS A 683 9.83 -25.51 8.74
N ASP A 684 9.04 -26.16 9.59
CA ASP A 684 9.19 -27.59 9.82
C ASP A 684 8.68 -28.34 8.59
N ARG A 685 9.60 -28.92 7.82
CA ARG A 685 9.28 -29.60 6.56
C ARG A 685 8.56 -30.94 6.74
N SER A 686 8.52 -31.48 7.96
CA SER A 686 7.78 -32.72 8.26
C SER A 686 6.30 -32.47 8.50
N THR A 687 5.98 -31.35 9.18
CA THR A 687 4.61 -30.99 9.56
C THR A 687 4.00 -29.90 8.68
N GLY A 688 4.83 -29.12 7.99
CA GLY A 688 4.42 -27.94 7.24
C GLY A 688 4.22 -26.68 8.10
N ASN A 689 4.49 -26.78 9.41
CA ASN A 689 4.23 -25.71 10.35
C ASN A 689 5.29 -24.60 10.25
N LEU A 690 4.82 -23.36 10.29
CA LEU A 690 5.66 -22.17 10.35
C LEU A 690 5.78 -21.69 11.80
N ARG A 691 6.99 -21.74 12.35
CA ARG A 691 7.32 -21.18 13.66
C ARG A 691 7.99 -19.83 13.48
N THR A 692 7.37 -18.77 13.98
CA THR A 692 7.97 -17.43 13.97
C THR A 692 9.18 -17.39 14.88
N LEU A 693 10.35 -17.08 14.31
CA LEU A 693 11.61 -16.90 15.04
C LEU A 693 11.80 -15.44 15.47
N ALA A 694 11.42 -14.50 14.62
CA ALA A 694 11.42 -13.08 14.93
C ALA A 694 10.37 -12.33 14.11
N HIS A 695 9.85 -11.27 14.70
CA HIS A 695 9.01 -10.29 14.03
C HIS A 695 9.31 -8.92 14.64
N GLU A 696 9.71 -7.97 13.80
CA GLU A 696 10.01 -6.61 14.24
C GLU A 696 9.18 -5.62 13.41
N PRO A 697 8.08 -5.10 13.96
CA PRO A 697 7.17 -4.20 13.25
C PRO A 697 7.81 -2.85 12.86
N ALA A 698 8.74 -2.35 13.69
CA ALA A 698 9.37 -1.04 13.53
C ALA A 698 10.71 -1.07 12.77
N GLY A 699 11.19 -2.26 12.40
CA GLY A 699 12.43 -2.43 11.63
C GLY A 699 12.12 -2.65 10.16
N THR A 700 13.01 -2.20 9.27
CA THR A 700 12.92 -2.50 7.83
C THR A 700 14.04 -3.45 7.44
N LEU A 701 13.78 -4.46 6.62
CA LEU A 701 14.86 -5.14 5.90
C LEU A 701 15.65 -4.13 5.07
N LEU A 702 16.97 -4.28 5.03
CA LEU A 702 17.75 -3.54 4.05
C LEU A 702 17.42 -4.14 2.67
N GLY A 703 16.86 -3.29 1.80
CA GLY A 703 16.27 -3.71 0.53
C GLY A 703 14.85 -4.28 0.66
N HIS A 704 14.25 -4.59 -0.47
CA HIS A 704 12.82 -4.80 -0.63
C HIS A 704 12.56 -6.16 -1.30
N LEU A 705 11.79 -7.03 -0.64
CA LEU A 705 11.49 -8.41 -1.11
C LEU A 705 10.78 -8.50 -2.48
N THR A 706 10.26 -7.38 -3.00
CA THR A 706 9.55 -7.29 -4.29
C THR A 706 10.18 -6.28 -5.25
N SER A 707 11.29 -5.62 -4.88
CA SER A 707 11.94 -4.67 -5.78
C SER A 707 12.60 -5.39 -6.95
N ARG A 708 12.66 -4.69 -8.08
CA ARG A 708 13.21 -5.13 -9.37
C ARG A 708 14.59 -4.53 -9.64
N LEU A 709 15.05 -3.62 -8.80
CA LEU A 709 16.35 -2.95 -8.97
C LEU A 709 17.41 -3.74 -8.21
N PRO A 710 18.52 -4.19 -8.84
CA PRO A 710 19.57 -4.95 -8.16
C PRO A 710 20.08 -4.32 -6.87
N GLY A 711 20.18 -2.98 -6.81
CA GLY A 711 20.60 -2.26 -5.61
C GLY A 711 19.56 -2.25 -4.48
N GLU A 712 18.30 -2.58 -4.75
CA GLU A 712 17.21 -2.63 -3.79
C GLU A 712 16.84 -4.06 -3.36
N ARG A 713 17.64 -5.08 -3.72
CA ARG A 713 17.42 -6.48 -3.31
C ARG A 713 17.43 -6.68 -1.79
N PRO A 714 16.68 -7.62 -1.22
CA PRO A 714 16.78 -7.90 0.21
C PRO A 714 18.18 -8.39 0.58
N ARG A 715 18.77 -7.82 1.64
CA ARG A 715 20.12 -8.18 2.10
C ARG A 715 20.07 -9.37 3.04
N VAL A 716 19.95 -10.56 2.44
CA VAL A 716 19.89 -11.85 3.13
C VAL A 716 21.00 -12.77 2.60
N ILE A 717 21.85 -13.26 3.50
CA ILE A 717 22.90 -14.24 3.17
C ILE A 717 22.56 -15.55 3.86
N VAL A 718 22.71 -16.67 3.14
CA VAL A 718 22.61 -18.00 3.75
C VAL A 718 23.99 -18.49 4.13
N ASP A 719 24.10 -19.03 5.35
CA ASP A 719 25.33 -19.56 5.92
C ASP A 719 25.04 -20.91 6.59
N GLY A 720 25.33 -22.01 5.88
CA GLY A 720 24.98 -23.36 6.35
C GLY A 720 23.48 -23.47 6.66
N GLU A 721 23.13 -23.81 7.90
CA GLU A 721 21.75 -23.92 8.40
C GLU A 721 21.16 -22.59 8.93
N THR A 722 21.86 -21.48 8.74
CA THR A 722 21.54 -20.15 9.32
C THR A 722 21.37 -19.07 8.26
N LEU A 723 20.79 -17.93 8.63
CA LEU A 723 20.71 -16.73 7.79
C LEU A 723 21.36 -15.52 8.46
N TRP A 724 21.88 -14.62 7.65
CA TRP A 724 22.27 -13.27 8.05
C TRP A 724 21.37 -12.25 7.36
N LEU A 725 20.76 -11.35 8.13
CA LEU A 725 19.82 -10.33 7.62
C LEU A 725 20.35 -8.93 7.93
N GLY A 726 20.42 -8.08 6.91
CA GLY A 726 20.57 -6.65 7.10
C GLY A 726 19.22 -6.01 7.42
N VAL A 727 19.14 -5.25 8.50
CA VAL A 727 17.92 -4.49 8.87
C VAL A 727 18.28 -3.06 9.27
N SER A 728 17.43 -2.10 8.94
CA SER A 728 17.51 -0.73 9.45
C SER A 728 17.21 -0.69 10.96
N GLY A 729 17.85 0.24 11.64
CA GLY A 729 17.67 0.58 13.04
C GLY A 729 17.34 2.08 13.21
N ALA A 730 17.07 2.49 14.45
CA ALA A 730 16.73 3.87 14.77
C ALA A 730 17.91 4.83 14.53
N ARG A 731 17.62 6.11 14.28
CA ARG A 731 18.64 7.19 14.20
C ARG A 731 19.76 6.92 13.17
N ASN A 732 19.39 6.53 11.95
CA ASN A 732 20.33 6.23 10.85
C ASN A 732 21.36 5.14 11.23
N THR A 733 20.88 4.04 11.80
CA THR A 733 21.71 2.86 12.10
C THR A 733 21.25 1.68 11.26
N SER A 734 22.15 0.73 11.02
CA SER A 734 21.87 -0.58 10.46
C SER A 734 22.29 -1.65 11.45
N ARG A 735 21.56 -2.76 11.46
CA ARG A 735 21.85 -3.93 12.28
C ARG A 735 22.00 -5.14 11.38
N ILE A 736 22.87 -6.06 11.79
CA ILE A 736 22.97 -7.38 11.18
C ILE A 736 22.42 -8.39 12.17
N MET A 737 21.42 -9.15 11.75
CA MET A 737 20.75 -10.18 12.52
C MET A 737 21.27 -11.55 12.08
N HIS A 738 21.57 -12.44 13.02
CA HIS A 738 21.89 -13.83 12.78
C HIS A 738 20.71 -14.71 13.17
N VAL A 739 20.17 -15.44 12.21
CA VAL A 739 18.99 -16.29 12.33
C VAL A 739 19.43 -17.75 12.40
N THR A 740 19.02 -18.44 13.45
CA THR A 740 19.23 -19.88 13.65
C THR A 740 17.90 -20.58 13.85
N PRO A 741 17.83 -21.93 13.78
CA PRO A 741 16.62 -22.65 14.14
C PRO A 741 16.18 -22.41 15.60
N ALA A 742 17.09 -22.02 16.50
CA ALA A 742 16.76 -21.72 17.89
C ALA A 742 16.17 -20.32 18.09
N GLY A 743 16.36 -19.39 17.14
CA GLY A 743 15.93 -18.00 17.26
C GLY A 743 16.85 -17.03 16.53
N VAL A 744 16.58 -15.73 16.71
CA VAL A 744 17.32 -14.64 16.07
C VAL A 744 18.12 -13.84 17.11
N ARG A 745 19.40 -13.56 16.82
CA ARG A 745 20.25 -12.69 17.62
C ARG A 745 20.74 -11.49 16.81
N GLN A 746 20.82 -10.31 17.42
CA GLN A 746 21.51 -9.17 16.80
C GLN A 746 23.03 -9.37 16.95
N ALA A 747 23.74 -9.41 15.83
CA ALA A 747 25.19 -9.61 15.83
C ALA A 747 25.96 -8.28 15.75
N LEU A 748 25.43 -7.30 15.01
CA LEU A 748 26.05 -5.98 14.81
C LEU A 748 25.02 -4.87 14.91
N SER A 749 25.44 -3.72 15.45
CA SER A 749 24.81 -2.42 15.24
C SER A 749 25.84 -1.41 14.76
N ALA A 750 25.59 -0.73 13.66
CA ALA A 750 26.50 0.25 13.07
C ALA A 750 25.75 1.51 12.61
N PRO A 751 26.35 2.70 12.74
CA PRO A 751 25.81 3.92 12.15
C PRO A 751 25.97 3.90 10.62
N GLY A 752 24.98 4.45 9.94
CA GLY A 752 24.83 4.42 8.48
C GLY A 752 24.29 3.10 7.97
N TRP A 753 24.69 2.74 6.75
CA TRP A 753 24.32 1.48 6.10
C TRP A 753 25.32 0.37 6.42
N ALA A 754 24.84 -0.80 6.83
CA ALA A 754 25.64 -2.00 7.02
C ALA A 754 24.88 -3.25 6.54
N GLU A 755 25.33 -3.87 5.45
CA GLU A 755 24.68 -5.04 4.86
C GLU A 755 25.59 -6.29 4.91
N PRO A 756 25.06 -7.47 5.27
CA PRO A 756 25.81 -8.72 5.17
C PRO A 756 26.10 -9.05 3.70
N LEU A 757 27.33 -9.49 3.41
CA LEU A 757 27.76 -9.83 2.04
C LEU A 757 28.04 -11.32 1.87
N ALA A 758 28.91 -11.90 2.68
CA ALA A 758 29.33 -13.29 2.51
C ALA A 758 30.01 -13.85 3.76
N ARG A 759 29.95 -15.18 3.92
CA ARG A 759 30.68 -15.89 4.96
C ARG A 759 32.08 -16.26 4.48
N VAL A 760 33.09 -16.02 5.32
CA VAL A 760 34.46 -16.51 5.13
C VAL A 760 34.92 -17.23 6.40
N PRO A 761 35.99 -18.05 6.36
CA PRO A 761 36.46 -18.80 7.53
C PRO A 761 36.78 -17.94 8.76
N SER A 762 37.09 -16.65 8.57
CA SER A 762 37.47 -15.71 9.62
C SER A 762 36.33 -14.85 10.16
N GLY A 763 35.12 -14.93 9.59
CA GLY A 763 34.02 -14.03 9.97
C GLY A 763 32.95 -13.85 8.91
N LEU A 764 32.01 -12.94 9.18
CA LEU A 764 31.05 -12.43 8.22
C LEU A 764 31.63 -11.16 7.57
N LEU A 765 31.75 -11.16 6.25
CA LEU A 765 32.00 -9.94 5.50
C LEU A 765 30.72 -9.12 5.38
N TYR A 766 30.82 -7.82 5.62
CA TYR A 766 29.72 -6.88 5.47
C TYR A 766 30.19 -5.59 4.81
N LEU A 767 29.32 -4.95 4.02
CA LEU A 767 29.58 -3.66 3.38
C LEU A 767 29.07 -2.54 4.26
N ARG A 768 29.89 -1.51 4.48
CA ARG A 768 29.54 -0.33 5.27
C ARG A 768 29.60 0.94 4.42
N LEU A 769 28.52 1.72 4.45
CA LEU A 769 28.44 3.07 3.89
C LEU A 769 28.00 4.02 5.01
N PRO A 770 28.94 4.72 5.68
CA PRO A 770 28.64 5.52 6.88
C PRO A 770 27.75 6.74 6.60
N GLU A 771 27.85 7.33 5.41
CA GLU A 771 27.27 8.64 5.07
C GLU A 771 26.16 8.57 4.00
N ALA A 772 25.88 7.39 3.44
CA ALA A 772 24.94 7.25 2.33
C ALA A 772 24.20 5.91 2.33
N VAL A 773 22.95 5.93 1.88
CA VAL A 773 22.18 4.74 1.48
C VAL A 773 22.54 4.43 0.02
N PRO A 774 22.89 3.18 -0.34
CA PRO A 774 23.20 2.84 -1.71
C PRO A 774 21.97 3.10 -2.61
N GLY A 775 22.17 3.85 -3.70
CA GLY A 775 21.14 4.08 -4.71
C GLY A 775 20.75 2.79 -5.46
N PRO A 776 19.76 2.86 -6.37
CA PRO A 776 19.16 1.68 -7.00
C PRO A 776 20.12 0.84 -7.85
N GLU A 777 21.23 1.42 -8.29
CA GLU A 777 22.29 0.74 -9.06
C GLU A 777 23.45 0.23 -8.19
N GLN A 778 23.38 0.40 -6.86
CA GLN A 778 24.49 0.12 -5.93
C GLN A 778 25.83 0.68 -6.43
N SER A 779 25.79 1.91 -6.95
CA SER A 779 26.92 2.58 -7.59
C SER A 779 27.86 3.28 -6.61
N LEU A 780 27.50 3.34 -5.33
CA LEU A 780 28.30 3.99 -4.30
C LEU A 780 29.30 2.99 -3.70
N PRO A 781 30.61 3.20 -3.90
CA PRO A 781 31.63 2.34 -3.32
C PRO A 781 31.66 2.48 -1.80
N GLY A 782 31.70 1.34 -1.09
CA GLY A 782 31.70 1.28 0.36
C GLY A 782 32.95 0.64 0.97
N ARG A 783 32.92 0.49 2.29
CA ARG A 783 33.95 -0.17 3.10
C ARG A 783 33.60 -1.64 3.29
N LEU A 784 34.47 -2.53 2.85
CA LEU A 784 34.40 -3.93 3.21
C LEU A 784 34.95 -4.12 4.62
N CYS A 785 34.15 -4.67 5.52
CA CYS A 785 34.50 -4.91 6.91
C CYS A 785 34.34 -6.40 7.24
N LEU A 786 35.06 -6.87 8.26
CA LEU A 786 34.97 -8.24 8.78
C LEU A 786 34.41 -8.22 10.20
N LEU A 787 33.31 -8.95 10.41
CA LEU A 787 32.74 -9.26 11.72
C LEU A 787 33.22 -10.67 12.14
N PRO A 788 34.13 -10.81 13.12
CA PRO A 788 34.57 -12.12 13.60
C PRO A 788 33.43 -12.92 14.27
N ASP A 789 33.62 -14.23 14.37
CA ASP A 789 32.63 -15.21 14.86
C ASP A 789 32.14 -15.00 16.31
#